data_AF-A0A4Y2L4Z8-F1
#
_entry.id   AF-A0A4Y2L4Z8-F1
#
_cell.length_a   1.000
_cell.length_b   1.000
_cell.length_c   1.000
_cell.angle_alpha   90.00
_cell.angle_beta   90.00
_cell.angle_gamma   90.00
#
_symmetry.space_group_name_H-M   'P 1'
#
loop_
_entity.id
_entity.type
_entity.pdbx_description
1 polymer ?
#
loop_
_entity_poly.entity_id
_entity_poly.type
_entity_poly.pdbx_seq_one_letter_code
_entity_poly.pdbx_strand_id
1 'polypeptide(L)'
;MRRYNAPTLCTEVAAIFVGDNGEPPANRDICVYPVGNTCQSISPLNQCCDPMTYPLLFPRGECSWNTGMEHVEERRTAKRTRVTQLQYYAYRLSQRNGFSILHNSGKLFQQYIVDAYVKTEGSRLHFLRQNQKDLRIELYRGLLDALECRAHNENIRTGKLIILPSSFQGSPRHMRQNYQDAMAMVRKFGKPDLFLTFTCNPSWSEILNSMEGVQHPEDRPDIIVRVFNMKLKELLEDICKHGIFGTVLAYIYVIEFQKRGLPHAHILLTLDSESKIRTKDDIGKFVSAELPDPCTDLRLFQIVTKCMVHGPCGTININSPCMRDGQCCKSFPKQFKDDTEENVNGYPIYRRRATEPVQVGKYSIDNRWVVPYNPWLLKKFNAHINVEVCASVKSVKYLYKYVYKGHDAASVKIQKEGALDHDEILSFVEGRYVSAPEAMWRLNEFNLSHKSHTVVRLAVHLPQQQPIVYQDGQEAQAIERAALRKTTLTPWFELNKNDPSAHNISYSDIPQYYVFDKSTTNWKKRQRGGQNVIGRLPVVSILDSERYYLRMLLLRKSGAISFDDILTVNGLRCITFQQACQEYGLLRGDQQWHDALNEAAQFQSPRQLRMLFAMICGFGEVEDVPDLWVQHQVSLCEDFVHRYSEQTGPHYALADIEELLTSYNLSLQKLHLPTVDLPASVLERANFDVVEEQAKANSYTMQLNSEQRNVVEILLSAVYNNAADTPKCYFLDGPAGTGKTFVYSTLLHTIRGRGDDVIPVAST
;
A
#
# COMPACT_ATOMS: atom_id res chain seq x y z
N MET A 1 10.26 0.77 -2.30
CA MET A 1 9.90 2.02 -1.60
C MET A 1 9.82 1.69 -0.12
N ARG A 2 10.62 2.35 0.71
CA ARG A 2 10.84 1.95 2.11
C ARG A 2 9.53 2.10 2.90
N ARG A 3 8.97 0.96 3.33
CA ARG A 3 7.93 0.87 4.38
C ARG A 3 8.57 1.11 5.75
N TYR A 4 9.87 0.84 5.86
CA TYR A 4 10.68 1.04 7.05
C TYR A 4 11.35 2.41 7.02
N ASN A 5 10.88 3.33 7.87
CA ASN A 5 11.47 4.65 8.04
C ASN A 5 11.98 4.78 9.48
N ALA A 6 13.20 5.30 9.65
CA ALA A 6 13.62 5.77 10.96
C ALA A 6 12.71 6.95 11.39
N PRO A 7 12.25 7.00 12.65
CA PRO A 7 11.61 8.18 13.19
C PRO A 7 12.58 9.35 13.05
N THR A 8 12.11 10.46 12.49
CA THR A 8 12.92 11.66 12.34
C THR A 8 12.21 12.80 13.05
N LEU A 9 12.81 13.23 14.18
CA LEU A 9 12.45 14.31 15.12
C LEU A 9 11.44 13.93 16.24
N CYS A 10 11.86 14.23 17.48
CA CYS A 10 11.40 13.67 18.76
C CYS A 10 10.24 14.43 19.46
N THR A 11 9.17 14.81 18.77
CA THR A 11 8.03 15.52 19.44
C THR A 11 6.67 14.87 19.30
N GLU A 12 6.51 13.80 18.50
CA GLU A 12 5.25 13.09 18.34
C GLU A 12 5.01 12.04 19.43
N VAL A 13 3.77 11.94 19.92
CA VAL A 13 3.31 10.75 20.65
C VAL A 13 2.80 9.74 19.64
N ALA A 14 3.46 8.59 19.61
CA ALA A 14 3.08 7.44 18.81
C ALA A 14 3.22 6.17 19.64
N ALA A 15 2.48 5.12 19.27
CA ALA A 15 2.71 3.81 19.84
C ALA A 15 3.63 2.99 18.95
N ILE A 16 4.59 2.34 19.61
CA ILE A 16 5.46 1.30 19.06
C ILE A 16 5.22 0.07 19.94
N PHE A 17 4.94 -1.08 19.35
CA PHE A 17 4.67 -2.31 20.07
C PHE A 17 5.87 -3.24 19.99
N VAL A 18 6.26 -3.79 21.13
CA VAL A 18 7.23 -4.89 21.22
C VAL A 18 6.64 -5.86 22.25
N GLY A 19 6.31 -7.07 21.82
CA GLY A 19 5.93 -8.17 22.71
C GLY A 19 6.69 -9.42 22.30
N ASP A 20 6.71 -10.45 23.15
CA ASP A 20 7.45 -11.71 22.91
C ASP A 20 7.03 -12.44 21.62
N ASN A 21 5.90 -12.04 21.01
CA ASN A 21 5.42 -12.49 19.71
C ASN A 21 5.03 -11.32 18.76
N GLY A 22 5.42 -10.08 19.03
CA GLY A 22 5.09 -8.94 18.17
C GLY A 22 3.62 -8.46 18.18
N GLU A 23 2.78 -9.01 19.07
CA GLU A 23 1.39 -8.55 19.27
C GLU A 23 1.33 -7.18 20.00
N PRO A 24 0.25 -6.38 19.84
CA PRO A 24 -0.09 -5.41 20.87
C PRO A 24 -0.40 -6.26 22.11
N PRO A 25 0.23 -5.99 23.26
CA PRO A 25 0.15 -6.88 24.41
C PRO A 25 -1.31 -7.19 24.77
N ALA A 26 -1.70 -8.48 24.71
CA ALA A 26 -3.05 -8.93 25.05
C ALA A 26 -3.40 -8.59 26.52
N ASN A 27 -2.37 -8.57 27.36
CA ASN A 27 -2.38 -8.00 28.69
C ASN A 27 -1.39 -6.84 28.74
N ARG A 28 -1.87 -5.65 29.14
CA ARG A 28 -0.97 -4.63 29.64
C ARG A 28 -0.53 -5.08 31.01
N ASP A 29 0.75 -4.95 31.34
CA ASP A 29 1.27 -5.21 32.68
C ASP A 29 0.82 -4.12 33.67
N ILE A 30 -0.48 -3.89 33.77
CA ILE A 30 -1.06 -3.10 34.85
C ILE A 30 -1.26 -4.06 36.02
N CYS A 31 -0.24 -4.08 36.86
CA CYS A 31 -0.25 -4.79 38.13
C CYS A 31 -0.88 -3.90 39.19
N VAL A 32 -1.97 -4.36 39.78
CA VAL A 32 -2.64 -3.73 40.91
C VAL A 32 -2.18 -4.43 42.18
N TYR A 33 -1.86 -3.65 43.20
CA TYR A 33 -1.51 -4.12 44.54
C TYR A 33 -2.63 -3.73 45.51
N PRO A 34 -3.66 -4.57 45.69
CA PRO A 34 -4.72 -4.27 46.62
C PRO A 34 -4.17 -4.32 48.04
N VAL A 35 -4.57 -3.38 48.90
CA VAL A 35 -4.12 -3.34 50.30
C VAL A 35 -4.52 -4.64 51.00
N GLY A 36 -3.52 -5.40 51.45
CA GLY A 36 -3.72 -6.69 52.14
C GLY A 36 -3.82 -7.92 51.23
N ASN A 37 -3.69 -7.78 49.91
CA ASN A 37 -3.72 -8.91 48.96
C ASN A 37 -2.44 -8.99 48.14
N THR A 38 -2.24 -10.14 47.47
CA THR A 38 -1.15 -10.32 46.50
C THR A 38 -1.39 -9.50 45.24
N CYS A 39 -0.30 -9.17 44.53
CA CYS A 39 -0.33 -8.51 43.23
C CYS A 39 -1.29 -9.23 42.25
N GLN A 40 -2.11 -8.46 41.54
CA GLN A 40 -3.05 -8.94 40.53
C GLN A 40 -2.85 -8.15 39.23
N SER A 41 -2.78 -8.85 38.09
CA SER A 41 -2.80 -8.20 36.77
C SER A 41 -4.24 -7.91 36.34
N ILE A 42 -4.51 -6.74 35.75
CA ILE A 42 -5.81 -6.40 35.18
C ILE A 42 -5.79 -6.42 33.65
N SER A 43 -6.82 -7.05 33.07
CA SER A 43 -7.01 -7.07 31.62
C SER A 43 -7.18 -5.66 31.04
N PRO A 44 -6.72 -5.38 29.80
CA PRO A 44 -7.04 -4.15 29.06
C PRO A 44 -8.54 -3.93 28.82
N LEU A 45 -9.37 -4.97 29.00
CA LEU A 45 -10.83 -4.91 28.90
C LEU A 45 -11.52 -4.61 30.25
N ASN A 46 -10.73 -4.48 31.32
CA ASN A 46 -11.23 -4.17 32.66
C ASN A 46 -11.61 -2.68 32.76
N GLN A 47 -12.74 -2.38 33.39
CA GLN A 47 -13.24 -1.01 33.61
C GLN A 47 -12.31 -0.13 34.46
N CYS A 48 -11.36 -0.71 35.18
CA CYS A 48 -10.37 0.02 35.96
C CYS A 48 -9.09 0.33 35.15
N CYS A 49 -8.96 -0.20 33.93
CA CYS A 49 -7.74 -0.06 33.14
C CYS A 49 -7.40 1.40 32.82
N ASP A 50 -8.31 2.15 32.21
CA ASP A 50 -8.05 3.55 31.88
C ASP A 50 -7.87 4.44 33.13
N PRO A 51 -8.74 4.40 34.17
CA PRO A 51 -8.58 5.29 35.32
C PRO A 51 -7.30 5.01 36.11
N MET A 52 -6.81 3.76 36.15
CA MET A 52 -5.52 3.44 36.76
C MET A 52 -4.32 3.83 35.90
N THR A 53 -4.46 3.82 34.57
CA THR A 53 -3.39 4.24 33.64
C THR A 53 -3.31 5.76 33.53
N TYR A 54 -4.45 6.44 33.57
CA TYR A 54 -4.60 7.88 33.34
C TYR A 54 -5.36 8.57 34.48
N PRO A 55 -4.89 8.50 35.74
CA PRO A 55 -5.63 9.03 36.89
C PRO A 55 -5.95 10.53 36.76
N LEU A 56 -5.08 11.31 36.09
CA LEU A 56 -5.34 12.72 35.81
C LEU A 56 -6.52 12.95 34.86
N LEU A 57 -6.81 12.01 33.97
CA LEU A 57 -7.94 12.07 33.03
C LEU A 57 -9.23 11.48 33.63
N PHE A 58 -9.15 10.91 34.83
CA PHE A 58 -10.23 10.26 35.57
C PHE A 58 -10.19 10.69 37.06
N PRO A 59 -10.33 11.99 37.35
CA PRO A 59 -10.10 12.53 38.70
C PRO A 59 -11.10 12.03 39.74
N ARG A 60 -12.24 11.47 39.31
CA ARG A 60 -13.25 10.87 40.20
C ARG A 60 -13.17 9.35 40.26
N GLY A 61 -12.17 8.75 39.60
CA GLY A 61 -12.03 7.30 39.52
C GLY A 61 -13.15 6.62 38.76
N GLU A 62 -13.82 7.32 37.83
CA GLU A 62 -14.94 6.74 37.09
C GLU A 62 -14.52 5.55 36.23
N CYS A 63 -15.40 4.55 36.12
CA CYS A 63 -15.15 3.34 35.35
C CYS A 63 -15.01 3.65 33.86
N SER A 64 -14.05 2.99 33.21
CA SER A 64 -13.89 2.97 31.76
C SER A 64 -14.77 1.91 31.09
N TRP A 65 -14.64 1.80 29.77
CA TRP A 65 -15.34 0.78 29.00
C TRP A 65 -15.05 -0.63 29.51
N ASN A 66 -16.08 -1.48 29.46
CA ASN A 66 -15.99 -2.92 29.71
C ASN A 66 -16.97 -3.70 28.81
N THR A 67 -16.78 -5.01 28.74
CA THR A 67 -17.55 -5.92 27.87
C THR A 67 -19.02 -6.09 28.25
N GLY A 68 -19.41 -5.67 29.47
CA GLY A 68 -20.78 -5.69 29.98
C GLY A 68 -21.55 -4.40 29.77
N MET A 69 -20.94 -3.34 29.21
CA MET A 69 -21.59 -2.05 29.02
C MET A 69 -22.75 -2.14 28.01
N GLU A 70 -23.98 -1.90 28.47
CA GLU A 70 -25.18 -1.98 27.64
C GLU A 70 -25.57 -0.65 27.00
N HIS A 71 -26.23 -0.72 25.84
CA HIS A 71 -26.91 0.44 25.30
C HIS A 71 -28.16 0.77 26.12
N VAL A 72 -28.47 2.07 26.25
CA VAL A 72 -29.81 2.51 26.69
C VAL A 72 -30.88 1.91 25.77
N GLU A 73 -32.06 1.59 26.32
CA GLU A 73 -33.12 0.85 25.62
C GLU A 73 -33.46 1.45 24.25
N GLU A 74 -33.55 2.77 24.17
CA GLU A 74 -33.86 3.53 22.95
C GLU A 74 -32.85 3.34 21.80
N ARG A 75 -31.60 2.98 22.12
CA ARG A 75 -30.51 2.77 21.14
C ARG A 75 -30.17 1.29 20.96
N ARG A 76 -30.82 0.40 21.71
CA ARG A 76 -30.64 -1.04 21.62
C ARG A 76 -31.33 -1.56 20.36
N THR A 77 -30.63 -2.40 19.61
CA THR A 77 -31.23 -3.14 18.48
C THR A 77 -31.21 -4.64 18.78
N ALA A 78 -32.03 -5.43 18.09
CA ALA A 78 -32.03 -6.89 18.23
C ALA A 78 -30.65 -7.54 17.99
N LYS A 79 -29.77 -6.88 17.24
CA LYS A 79 -28.41 -7.35 16.91
C LYS A 79 -27.28 -6.66 17.70
N ARG A 80 -27.54 -5.49 18.30
CA ARG A 80 -26.52 -4.70 19.01
C ARG A 80 -27.10 -4.19 20.32
N THR A 81 -26.80 -4.94 21.39
CA THR A 81 -27.27 -4.65 22.76
C THR A 81 -26.21 -4.02 23.64
N ARG A 82 -24.93 -4.13 23.26
CA ARG A 82 -23.78 -3.65 24.02
C ARG A 82 -23.06 -2.50 23.31
N VAL A 83 -22.52 -1.58 24.11
CA VAL A 83 -21.67 -0.50 23.64
C VAL A 83 -20.32 -1.08 23.23
N THR A 84 -19.95 -0.89 21.97
CA THR A 84 -18.63 -1.27 21.47
C THR A 84 -17.55 -0.33 22.02
N GLN A 85 -16.31 -0.83 22.13
CA GLN A 85 -15.17 -0.05 22.59
C GLN A 85 -14.95 1.23 21.74
N LEU A 86 -15.15 1.13 20.43
CA LEU A 86 -15.11 2.25 19.50
C LEU A 86 -16.17 3.32 19.83
N GLN A 87 -17.43 2.91 20.05
CA GLN A 87 -18.51 3.84 20.41
C GLN A 87 -18.22 4.58 21.72
N TYR A 88 -17.67 3.88 22.71
CA TYR A 88 -17.28 4.49 23.98
C TYR A 88 -16.17 5.55 23.78
N TYR A 89 -15.08 5.20 23.08
CA TYR A 89 -14.00 6.15 22.87
C TYR A 89 -14.42 7.32 21.98
N ALA A 90 -15.17 7.08 20.91
CA ALA A 90 -15.72 8.14 20.07
C ALA A 90 -16.62 9.09 20.88
N TYR A 91 -17.43 8.56 21.81
CA TYR A 91 -18.20 9.36 22.74
C TYR A 91 -17.30 10.14 23.71
N ARG A 92 -16.31 9.51 24.33
CA ARG A 92 -15.44 10.19 25.32
C ARG A 92 -14.59 11.29 24.70
N LEU A 93 -14.04 11.05 23.51
CA LEU A 93 -13.22 11.99 22.72
C LEU A 93 -14.04 13.09 22.03
N SER A 94 -15.37 13.09 22.17
CA SER A 94 -16.20 14.17 21.63
C SER A 94 -16.09 15.43 22.48
N GLN A 95 -15.82 16.57 21.83
CA GLN A 95 -15.91 17.87 22.47
C GLN A 95 -17.35 18.19 22.87
N ARG A 96 -17.52 18.70 24.08
CA ARG A 96 -18.80 19.13 24.66
C ARG A 96 -18.65 20.56 25.20
N ASN A 97 -19.77 21.20 25.49
CA ASN A 97 -19.77 22.50 26.15
C ASN A 97 -19.18 22.39 27.56
N GLY A 98 -18.31 23.33 27.91
CA GLY A 98 -17.64 23.40 29.21
C GLY A 98 -16.22 22.83 29.22
N PHE A 99 -15.55 22.99 30.37
CA PHE A 99 -14.16 22.57 30.52
C PHE A 99 -14.01 21.04 30.42
N SER A 100 -13.09 20.59 29.57
CA SER A 100 -12.71 19.19 29.44
C SER A 100 -11.25 19.02 29.85
N ILE A 101 -11.02 18.30 30.95
CA ILE A 101 -9.67 17.88 31.38
C ILE A 101 -8.98 17.13 30.25
N LEU A 102 -9.74 16.24 29.58
CA LEU A 102 -9.25 15.41 28.49
C LEU A 102 -8.65 16.24 27.35
N HIS A 103 -9.37 17.24 26.85
CA HIS A 103 -8.92 18.06 25.71
C HIS A 103 -7.84 19.08 26.09
N ASN A 104 -7.68 19.37 27.38
CA ASN A 104 -6.69 20.34 27.89
C ASN A 104 -5.39 19.67 28.38
N SER A 105 -5.21 18.36 28.14
CA SER A 105 -4.09 17.59 28.67
C SER A 105 -2.90 17.43 27.70
N GLY A 106 -2.89 18.12 26.55
CA GLY A 106 -1.76 18.16 25.61
C GLY A 106 -1.25 16.77 25.18
N LYS A 107 0.04 16.49 25.40
CA LYS A 107 0.64 15.19 25.08
C LYS A 107 -0.03 14.00 25.78
N LEU A 108 -0.58 14.18 27.00
CA LEU A 108 -1.30 13.10 27.69
C LEU A 108 -2.62 12.76 26.98
N PHE A 109 -3.27 13.76 26.37
CA PHE A 109 -4.44 13.53 25.50
C PHE A 109 -4.05 12.75 24.25
N GLN A 110 -2.96 13.12 23.59
CA GLN A 110 -2.43 12.38 22.43
C GLN A 110 -2.14 10.91 22.79
N GLN A 111 -1.50 10.67 23.95
CA GLN A 111 -1.23 9.33 24.45
C GLN A 111 -2.53 8.55 24.66
N TYR A 112 -3.53 9.15 25.31
CA TYR A 112 -4.84 8.52 25.53
C TYR A 112 -5.55 8.13 24.22
N ILE A 113 -5.48 8.97 23.19
CA ILE A 113 -6.07 8.69 21.88
C ILE A 113 -5.40 7.48 21.21
N VAL A 114 -4.07 7.48 21.17
CA VAL A 114 -3.31 6.36 20.61
C VAL A 114 -3.64 5.08 21.37
N ASP A 115 -3.72 5.17 22.70
CA ASP A 115 -4.11 4.08 23.58
C ASP A 115 -5.48 3.48 23.26
N ALA A 116 -6.47 4.36 23.12
CA ALA A 116 -7.85 4.02 22.80
C ALA A 116 -7.95 3.31 21.45
N TYR A 117 -7.24 3.80 20.44
CA TYR A 117 -7.18 3.16 19.12
C TYR A 117 -6.57 1.77 19.21
N VAL A 118 -5.44 1.63 19.89
CA VAL A 118 -4.71 0.37 20.01
C VAL A 118 -5.52 -0.68 20.74
N LYS A 119 -6.23 -0.30 21.82
CA LYS A 119 -7.17 -1.18 22.51
C LYS A 119 -8.30 -1.65 21.60
N THR A 120 -8.87 -0.73 20.82
CA THR A 120 -9.95 -1.01 19.87
C THR A 120 -9.50 -1.95 18.76
N GLU A 121 -8.34 -1.68 18.17
CA GLU A 121 -7.80 -2.45 17.05
C GLU A 121 -7.27 -3.82 17.54
N GLY A 122 -6.61 -3.85 18.70
CA GLY A 122 -6.18 -5.09 19.36
C GLY A 122 -7.35 -6.02 19.66
N SER A 123 -8.48 -5.49 20.15
CA SER A 123 -9.70 -6.28 20.36
C SER A 123 -10.25 -6.88 19.07
N ARG A 124 -10.22 -6.13 17.96
CA ARG A 124 -10.64 -6.63 16.63
C ARG A 124 -9.70 -7.72 16.11
N LEU A 125 -8.39 -7.52 16.23
CA LEU A 125 -7.38 -8.50 15.82
C LEU A 125 -7.49 -9.77 16.66
N HIS A 126 -7.70 -9.64 17.97
CA HIS A 126 -7.93 -10.78 18.86
C HIS A 126 -9.17 -11.56 18.44
N PHE A 127 -10.29 -10.87 18.15
CA PHE A 127 -11.48 -11.52 17.62
C PHE A 127 -11.16 -12.30 16.33
N LEU A 128 -10.47 -11.69 15.36
CA LEU A 128 -10.10 -12.38 14.13
C LEU A 128 -9.22 -13.61 14.38
N ARG A 129 -8.28 -13.52 15.32
CA ARG A 129 -7.41 -14.63 15.73
C ARG A 129 -8.20 -15.79 16.34
N GLN A 130 -9.18 -15.50 17.20
CA GLN A 130 -10.01 -16.54 17.83
C GLN A 130 -11.05 -17.16 16.88
N ASN A 131 -11.44 -16.44 15.83
CA ASN A 131 -12.50 -16.84 14.90
C ASN A 131 -11.97 -17.24 13.51
N GLN A 132 -10.71 -17.66 13.41
CA GLN A 132 -10.08 -18.07 12.13
C GLN A 132 -10.87 -19.17 11.39
N LYS A 133 -11.55 -20.06 12.13
CA LYS A 133 -12.37 -21.13 11.56
C LYS A 133 -13.54 -20.61 10.71
N ASP A 134 -14.11 -19.47 11.09
CA ASP A 134 -15.23 -18.85 10.36
C ASP A 134 -14.77 -18.01 9.15
N LEU A 135 -13.46 -17.76 9.02
CA LEU A 135 -12.85 -16.90 8.00
C LEU A 135 -12.26 -17.67 6.79
N ARG A 136 -12.51 -18.99 6.70
CA ARG A 136 -11.88 -19.98 5.79
C ARG A 136 -12.23 -19.89 4.29
N ILE A 137 -12.65 -18.74 3.78
CA ILE A 137 -13.62 -18.76 2.67
C ILE A 137 -13.05 -18.92 1.25
N GLU A 138 -11.90 -18.37 0.82
CA GLU A 138 -11.79 -18.15 -0.65
C GLU A 138 -10.45 -18.37 -1.38
N LEU A 139 -9.28 -18.40 -0.74
CA LEU A 139 -7.99 -18.43 -1.47
C LEU A 139 -6.95 -19.41 -0.91
N TYR A 140 -7.38 -20.33 -0.05
CA TYR A 140 -6.48 -21.13 0.79
C TYR A 140 -5.69 -22.18 0.01
N ARG A 141 -6.28 -22.81 -1.02
CA ARG A 141 -5.66 -23.98 -1.68
C ARG A 141 -4.26 -23.67 -2.21
N GLY A 142 -4.11 -22.65 -3.07
CA GLY A 142 -2.79 -22.29 -3.61
C GLY A 142 -1.80 -21.70 -2.60
N LEU A 143 -2.25 -21.10 -1.49
CA LEU A 143 -1.35 -20.61 -0.43
C LEU A 143 -0.87 -21.75 0.47
N LEU A 144 -1.77 -22.69 0.81
CA LEU A 144 -1.46 -23.90 1.57
C LEU A 144 -0.49 -24.77 0.76
N ASP A 145 -0.79 -25.04 -0.51
CA ASP A 145 0.09 -25.82 -1.40
C ASP A 145 1.50 -25.20 -1.46
N ALA A 146 1.61 -23.87 -1.58
CA ALA A 146 2.89 -23.17 -1.60
C ALA A 146 3.64 -23.23 -0.25
N LEU A 147 2.93 -23.12 0.88
CA LEU A 147 3.51 -23.22 2.22
C LEU A 147 3.95 -24.66 2.54
N GLU A 148 3.17 -25.65 2.12
CA GLU A 148 3.50 -27.07 2.25
C GLU A 148 4.71 -27.45 1.40
N CYS A 149 4.76 -27.01 0.13
CA CYS A 149 5.94 -27.19 -0.71
C CYS A 149 7.19 -26.55 -0.09
N ARG A 150 7.07 -25.34 0.47
CA ARG A 150 8.19 -24.66 1.12
C ARG A 150 8.64 -25.37 2.39
N ALA A 151 7.71 -25.76 3.24
CA ALA A 151 7.98 -26.50 4.47
C ALA A 151 8.68 -27.83 4.16
N HIS A 152 8.22 -28.52 3.11
CA HIS A 152 8.85 -29.74 2.59
C HIS A 152 10.28 -29.49 2.08
N ASN A 153 10.50 -28.43 1.30
CA ASN A 153 11.83 -28.05 0.80
C ASN A 153 12.81 -27.65 1.92
N GLU A 154 12.30 -27.03 2.99
CA GLU A 154 13.10 -26.58 4.14
C GLU A 154 13.20 -27.65 5.24
N ASN A 155 12.62 -28.85 5.06
CA ASN A 155 12.54 -29.92 6.08
C ASN A 155 11.93 -29.48 7.43
N ILE A 156 10.98 -28.55 7.38
CA ILE A 156 10.29 -27.97 8.55
C ILE A 156 8.80 -28.33 8.47
N ARG A 157 8.10 -28.38 9.61
CA ARG A 157 6.65 -28.59 9.62
C ARG A 157 5.89 -27.28 9.38
N THR A 158 4.82 -27.34 8.58
CA THR A 158 3.88 -26.22 8.45
C THR A 158 3.23 -25.95 9.81
N GLY A 159 3.39 -24.73 10.31
CA GLY A 159 2.90 -24.29 11.61
C GLY A 159 1.45 -23.78 11.55
N LYS A 160 1.07 -22.94 12.51
CA LYS A 160 -0.28 -22.35 12.58
C LYS A 160 -0.47 -21.31 11.47
N LEU A 161 -1.56 -21.45 10.72
CA LEU A 161 -1.98 -20.48 9.70
C LEU A 161 -2.99 -19.49 10.29
N ILE A 162 -2.60 -18.22 10.40
CA ILE A 162 -3.49 -17.12 10.82
C ILE A 162 -3.57 -16.09 9.69
N ILE A 163 -4.80 -15.89 9.19
CA ILE A 163 -5.08 -15.05 8.03
C ILE A 163 -5.81 -13.79 8.46
N LEU A 164 -5.34 -12.66 7.94
CA LEU A 164 -5.99 -11.37 8.05
C LEU A 164 -6.90 -11.13 6.81
N PRO A 165 -8.23 -11.01 7.01
CA PRO A 165 -9.17 -10.93 5.90
C PRO A 165 -9.12 -9.59 5.15
N SER A 166 -9.67 -9.56 3.93
CA SER A 166 -9.78 -8.34 3.11
C SER A 166 -10.78 -7.31 3.68
N SER A 167 -11.66 -7.74 4.59
CA SER A 167 -12.57 -6.86 5.34
C SER A 167 -11.84 -6.02 6.39
N PHE A 168 -10.63 -6.41 6.79
CA PHE A 168 -9.84 -5.67 7.77
C PHE A 168 -9.03 -4.55 7.08
N GLN A 169 -9.31 -3.30 7.42
CA GLN A 169 -8.75 -2.14 6.74
C GLN A 169 -7.24 -2.00 6.97
N GLY A 170 -6.48 -2.05 5.88
CA GLY A 170 -5.02 -2.00 5.87
C GLY A 170 -4.34 -3.38 5.76
N SER A 171 -5.10 -4.48 5.81
CA SER A 171 -4.55 -5.82 5.59
C SER A 171 -3.96 -5.96 4.17
N PRO A 172 -2.94 -6.82 3.96
CA PRO A 172 -2.39 -7.04 2.62
C PRO A 172 -3.44 -7.38 1.57
N ARG A 173 -4.47 -8.16 1.94
CA ARG A 173 -5.60 -8.47 1.06
C ARG A 173 -6.51 -7.27 0.82
N HIS A 174 -6.79 -6.46 1.85
CA HIS A 174 -7.58 -5.23 1.69
C HIS A 174 -6.91 -4.29 0.68
N MET A 175 -5.61 -4.09 0.81
CA MET A 175 -4.82 -3.23 -0.09
C MET A 175 -4.80 -3.78 -1.51
N ARG A 176 -4.57 -5.09 -1.69
CA ARG A 176 -4.64 -5.75 -3.00
C ARG A 176 -6.02 -5.61 -3.65
N GLN A 177 -7.09 -5.77 -2.88
CA GLN A 177 -8.46 -5.64 -3.37
C GLN A 177 -8.78 -4.20 -3.78
N ASN A 178 -8.35 -3.21 -2.99
CA ASN A 178 -8.54 -1.81 -3.32
C ASN A 178 -7.75 -1.40 -4.58
N TYR A 179 -6.54 -1.93 -4.74
CA TYR A 179 -5.76 -1.78 -5.97
C TYR A 179 -6.51 -2.35 -7.18
N GLN A 180 -6.98 -3.60 -7.11
CA GLN A 180 -7.70 -4.24 -8.21
C GLN A 180 -9.01 -3.51 -8.56
N ASP A 181 -9.74 -3.03 -7.55
CA ASP A 181 -10.94 -2.23 -7.76
C ASP A 181 -10.62 -0.92 -8.49
N ALA A 182 -9.48 -0.30 -8.15
CA ALA A 182 -9.03 0.90 -8.82
C ALA A 182 -8.62 0.64 -10.28
N MET A 183 -7.98 -0.50 -10.57
CA MET A 183 -7.70 -0.90 -11.95
C MET A 183 -8.97 -1.13 -12.77
N ALA A 184 -10.03 -1.67 -12.17
CA ALA A 184 -11.32 -1.79 -12.85
C ALA A 184 -11.90 -0.42 -13.22
N MET A 185 -11.69 0.61 -12.40
CA MET A 185 -12.05 1.99 -12.76
C MET A 185 -11.20 2.52 -13.90
N VAL A 186 -9.88 2.29 -13.88
CA VAL A 186 -8.98 2.69 -14.98
C VAL A 186 -9.35 1.99 -16.29
N ARG A 187 -9.71 0.70 -16.24
CA ARG A 187 -10.18 -0.02 -17.42
C ARG A 187 -11.46 0.58 -18.00
N LYS A 188 -12.39 1.04 -17.14
CA LYS A 188 -13.68 1.59 -17.59
C LYS A 188 -13.58 3.03 -18.08
N PHE A 189 -12.81 3.87 -17.40
CA PHE A 189 -12.79 5.32 -17.64
C PHE A 189 -11.48 5.84 -18.25
N GLY A 190 -10.49 4.97 -18.42
CA GLY A 190 -9.15 5.33 -18.87
C GLY A 190 -8.22 5.72 -17.72
N LYS A 191 -6.98 6.08 -18.08
CA LYS A 191 -5.97 6.54 -17.12
C LYS A 191 -6.42 7.85 -16.44
N PRO A 192 -6.02 8.09 -15.17
CA PRO A 192 -6.12 9.41 -14.55
C PRO A 192 -5.36 10.47 -15.35
N ASP A 193 -5.91 11.69 -15.36
CA ASP A 193 -5.34 12.87 -16.03
C ASP A 193 -4.65 13.81 -15.04
N LEU A 194 -5.08 13.81 -13.78
CA LEU A 194 -4.52 14.65 -12.73
C LEU A 194 -4.20 13.83 -11.48
N PHE A 195 -3.07 14.17 -10.88
CA PHE A 195 -2.69 13.75 -9.54
C PHE A 195 -2.58 14.96 -8.64
N LEU A 196 -3.32 14.95 -7.54
CA LEU A 196 -3.29 16.00 -6.54
C LEU A 196 -2.79 15.43 -5.22
N THR A 197 -2.03 16.23 -4.50
CA THR A 197 -1.78 15.99 -3.08
C THR A 197 -2.29 17.17 -2.27
N PHE A 198 -2.89 16.91 -1.11
CA PHE A 198 -3.42 17.94 -0.23
C PHE A 198 -3.00 17.69 1.21
N THR A 199 -2.13 18.56 1.74
CA THR A 199 -1.65 18.48 3.13
C THR A 199 -2.46 19.41 4.03
N CYS A 200 -2.85 18.92 5.21
CA CYS A 200 -3.48 19.76 6.24
C CYS A 200 -2.58 20.96 6.59
N ASN A 201 -3.19 22.16 6.66
CA ASN A 201 -2.51 23.34 7.20
C ASN A 201 -2.98 23.58 8.65
N PRO A 202 -2.11 23.39 9.66
CA PRO A 202 -2.46 23.61 11.06
C PRO A 202 -2.75 25.10 11.39
N SER A 203 -2.40 26.02 10.50
CA SER A 203 -2.68 27.46 10.64
C SER A 203 -4.03 27.90 10.05
N TRP A 204 -4.93 26.97 9.69
CA TRP A 204 -6.29 27.37 9.28
C TRP A 204 -7.03 28.04 10.43
N SER A 205 -7.80 29.09 10.11
CA SER A 205 -8.61 29.83 11.07
C SER A 205 -9.56 28.93 11.85
N GLU A 206 -10.14 27.92 11.21
CA GLU A 206 -11.05 26.96 11.81
C GLU A 206 -10.36 26.13 12.90
N ILE A 207 -9.05 25.87 12.76
CA ILE A 207 -8.23 25.20 13.78
C ILE A 207 -7.86 26.20 14.87
N LEU A 208 -7.26 27.34 14.48
CA LEU A 208 -6.75 28.33 15.44
C LEU A 208 -7.85 28.93 16.33
N ASN A 209 -9.02 29.22 15.76
CA ASN A 209 -10.17 29.74 16.49
C ASN A 209 -10.80 28.70 17.43
N SER A 210 -10.48 27.41 17.26
CA SER A 210 -10.94 26.33 18.12
C SER A 210 -9.96 26.01 19.26
N MET A 211 -8.82 26.69 19.33
CA MET A 211 -7.85 26.55 20.41
C MET A 211 -8.30 27.36 21.63
N GLU A 212 -8.20 26.79 22.82
CA GLU A 212 -8.52 27.47 24.08
C GLU A 212 -7.24 27.70 24.91
N GLY A 213 -7.10 28.90 25.49
CA GLY A 213 -5.99 29.23 26.38
C GLY A 213 -4.61 29.07 25.72
N VAL A 214 -3.81 28.13 26.22
CA VAL A 214 -2.43 27.86 25.78
C VAL A 214 -2.32 26.66 24.82
N GLN A 215 -3.45 26.14 24.32
CA GLN A 215 -3.44 25.01 23.40
C GLN A 215 -2.77 25.37 22.07
N HIS A 216 -1.98 24.44 21.53
CA HIS A 216 -1.47 24.51 20.18
C HIS A 216 -2.18 23.49 19.27
N PRO A 217 -2.21 23.69 17.94
CA PRO A 217 -2.84 22.74 17.00
C PRO A 217 -2.34 21.30 17.13
N GLU A 218 -1.06 21.12 17.47
CA GLU A 218 -0.45 19.80 17.72
C GLU A 218 -1.05 19.07 18.92
N ASP A 219 -1.56 19.79 19.93
CA ASP A 219 -2.22 19.23 21.11
C ASP A 219 -3.64 18.73 20.82
N ARG A 220 -4.23 19.13 19.70
CA ARG A 220 -5.66 18.90 19.38
C ARG A 220 -5.84 18.09 18.08
N PRO A 221 -5.36 16.83 18.03
CA PRO A 221 -5.53 15.97 16.86
C PRO A 221 -7.00 15.75 16.50
N ASP A 222 -7.92 15.80 17.46
CA ASP A 222 -9.38 15.75 17.26
C ASP A 222 -9.90 16.88 16.37
N ILE A 223 -9.38 18.10 16.54
CA ILE A 223 -9.74 19.25 15.70
C ILE A 223 -9.04 19.14 14.34
N ILE A 224 -7.75 18.84 14.32
CA ILE A 224 -6.96 18.71 13.07
C ILE A 224 -7.64 17.78 12.08
N VAL A 225 -7.98 16.55 12.50
CA VAL A 225 -8.57 15.57 11.58
C VAL A 225 -9.97 15.93 11.13
N ARG A 226 -10.77 16.60 11.98
CA ARG A 226 -12.14 17.02 11.65
C ARG A 226 -12.12 18.15 10.63
N VAL A 227 -11.29 19.17 10.86
CA VAL A 227 -11.15 20.29 9.92
C VAL A 227 -10.59 19.80 8.60
N PHE A 228 -9.56 18.96 8.60
CA PHE A 228 -9.04 18.40 7.36
C PHE A 228 -10.09 17.57 6.61
N ASN A 229 -10.86 16.71 7.29
CA ASN A 229 -11.92 15.93 6.66
C ASN A 229 -13.01 16.84 6.04
N MET A 230 -13.35 17.96 6.69
CA MET A 230 -14.28 18.95 6.12
C MET A 230 -13.67 19.64 4.89
N LYS A 231 -12.40 20.08 4.96
CA LYS A 231 -11.71 20.70 3.83
C LYS A 231 -11.50 19.75 2.65
N LEU A 232 -11.25 18.47 2.91
CA LEU A 232 -11.15 17.45 1.86
C LEU A 232 -12.51 17.26 1.15
N LYS A 233 -13.61 17.24 1.89
CA LYS A 233 -14.96 17.17 1.29
C LYS A 233 -15.26 18.41 0.46
N GLU A 234 -14.92 19.59 0.95
CA GLU A 234 -15.06 20.85 0.22
C GLU A 234 -14.21 20.86 -1.06
N LEU A 235 -12.95 20.41 -1.00
CA LEU A 235 -12.07 20.26 -2.15
C LEU A 235 -12.66 19.34 -3.22
N LEU A 236 -13.18 18.17 -2.81
CA LEU A 236 -13.82 17.23 -3.73
C LEU A 236 -15.12 17.80 -4.32
N GLU A 237 -15.87 18.57 -3.53
CA GLU A 237 -17.07 19.25 -4.02
C GLU A 237 -16.72 20.30 -5.09
N ASP A 238 -15.70 21.11 -4.87
CA ASP A 238 -15.31 22.08 -5.90
C ASP A 238 -14.77 21.41 -7.16
N ILE A 239 -13.95 20.36 -7.00
CA ILE A 239 -13.41 19.61 -8.13
C ILE A 239 -14.52 18.94 -8.94
N CYS A 240 -15.44 18.22 -8.27
CA CYS A 240 -16.40 17.36 -8.95
C CYS A 240 -17.72 18.05 -9.30
N LYS A 241 -18.15 19.07 -8.55
CA LYS A 241 -19.43 19.77 -8.79
C LYS A 241 -19.23 21.16 -9.39
N HIS A 242 -18.23 21.91 -8.92
CA HIS A 242 -17.94 23.25 -9.46
C HIS A 242 -17.03 23.21 -10.69
N GLY A 243 -16.52 22.03 -11.06
CA GLY A 243 -15.84 21.79 -12.33
C GLY A 243 -14.54 22.58 -12.49
N ILE A 244 -13.73 22.72 -11.43
CA ILE A 244 -12.45 23.46 -11.48
C ILE A 244 -11.57 22.99 -12.64
N PHE A 245 -11.54 21.68 -12.90
CA PHE A 245 -10.77 21.06 -13.97
C PHE A 245 -11.67 20.55 -15.11
N GLY A 246 -12.92 21.00 -15.17
CA GLY A 246 -13.97 20.44 -16.03
C GLY A 246 -14.68 19.24 -15.39
N THR A 247 -15.29 18.40 -16.23
CA THR A 247 -16.13 17.27 -15.81
C THR A 247 -15.28 16.08 -15.37
N VAL A 248 -15.44 15.67 -14.11
CA VAL A 248 -14.76 14.50 -13.54
C VAL A 248 -15.61 13.25 -13.74
N LEU A 249 -15.12 12.29 -14.54
CA LEU A 249 -15.76 10.98 -14.73
C LEU A 249 -15.55 10.09 -13.52
N ALA A 250 -14.33 10.07 -12.96
CA ALA A 250 -14.00 9.22 -11.83
C ALA A 250 -12.89 9.85 -10.98
N TYR A 251 -12.94 9.61 -9.68
CA TYR A 251 -11.84 9.90 -8.76
C TYR A 251 -11.62 8.80 -7.72
N ILE A 252 -10.39 8.75 -7.22
CA ILE A 252 -9.95 7.89 -6.11
C ILE A 252 -9.06 8.72 -5.19
N TYR A 253 -9.20 8.57 -3.87
CA TYR A 253 -8.25 9.16 -2.93
C TYR A 253 -7.82 8.20 -1.83
N VAL A 254 -6.63 8.43 -1.28
CA VAL A 254 -6.13 7.83 -0.03
C VAL A 254 -5.57 8.90 0.91
N ILE A 255 -5.73 8.66 2.20
CA ILE A 255 -5.19 9.47 3.29
C ILE A 255 -3.96 8.78 3.88
N GLU A 256 -2.87 9.52 3.93
CA GLU A 256 -1.61 9.20 4.60
C GLU A 256 -1.38 10.21 5.74
N PHE A 257 -0.65 9.81 6.76
CA PHE A 257 -0.22 10.70 7.84
C PHE A 257 1.29 10.90 7.70
N GLN A 258 1.69 12.06 7.16
CA GLN A 258 3.10 12.35 6.90
C GLN A 258 3.86 12.61 8.21
N LYS A 259 5.21 12.57 8.15
CA LYS A 259 6.10 12.88 9.29
C LYS A 259 5.76 14.27 9.85
N ARG A 260 5.23 14.33 11.08
CA ARG A 260 4.47 15.37 11.83
C ARG A 260 3.03 14.98 12.19
N GLY A 261 2.56 13.82 11.74
CA GLY A 261 1.20 13.30 11.99
C GLY A 261 0.08 14.03 11.24
N LEU A 262 0.37 15.01 10.40
CA LEU A 262 -0.69 15.75 9.69
C LEU A 262 -1.35 14.88 8.61
N PRO A 263 -2.70 14.91 8.50
CA PRO A 263 -3.39 14.25 7.40
C PRO A 263 -2.96 14.80 6.04
N HIS A 264 -2.78 13.90 5.09
CA HIS A 264 -2.36 14.19 3.73
C HIS A 264 -3.15 13.31 2.76
N ALA A 265 -3.82 13.91 1.79
CA ALA A 265 -4.58 13.18 0.78
C ALA A 265 -3.80 13.07 -0.53
N HIS A 266 -3.80 11.90 -1.13
CA HIS A 266 -3.40 11.61 -2.51
C HIS A 266 -4.67 11.39 -3.33
N ILE A 267 -4.90 12.16 -4.39
CA ILE A 267 -6.15 12.16 -5.17
C ILE A 267 -5.83 11.97 -6.66
N LEU A 268 -6.50 11.02 -7.29
CA LEU A 268 -6.45 10.77 -8.73
C LEU A 268 -7.77 11.17 -9.36
N LEU A 269 -7.72 11.92 -10.46
CA LEU A 269 -8.89 12.34 -11.23
C LEU A 269 -8.80 11.82 -12.67
N THR A 270 -9.91 11.31 -13.18
CA THR A 270 -10.15 11.00 -14.59
C THR A 270 -11.23 11.94 -15.10
N LEU A 271 -10.87 12.76 -16.08
CA LEU A 271 -11.70 13.76 -16.74
C LEU A 271 -12.40 13.17 -17.96
N ASP A 272 -13.52 13.77 -18.36
CA ASP A 272 -14.19 13.42 -19.61
C ASP A 272 -13.40 13.84 -20.86
N SER A 273 -13.89 13.45 -22.03
CA SER A 273 -13.23 13.73 -23.32
C SER A 273 -13.00 15.23 -23.55
N GLU A 274 -13.99 16.06 -23.24
CA GLU A 274 -14.01 17.49 -23.51
C GLU A 274 -13.12 18.27 -22.53
N SER A 275 -12.96 17.75 -21.31
CA SER A 275 -12.14 18.35 -20.25
C SER A 275 -10.71 17.83 -20.23
N LYS A 276 -10.32 16.92 -21.13
CA LYS A 276 -8.95 16.38 -21.19
C LYS A 276 -7.92 17.50 -21.39
N ILE A 277 -6.87 17.47 -20.59
CA ILE A 277 -5.70 18.34 -20.71
C ILE A 277 -4.80 17.76 -21.80
N ARG A 278 -4.88 18.29 -23.04
CA ARG A 278 -4.17 17.72 -24.20
C ARG A 278 -3.03 18.60 -24.70
N THR A 279 -3.12 19.90 -24.48
CA THR A 279 -2.15 20.86 -25.01
C THR A 279 -1.36 21.55 -23.91
N LYS A 280 -0.23 22.16 -24.28
CA LYS A 280 0.57 23.01 -23.39
C LYS A 280 -0.25 24.17 -22.82
N ASP A 281 -1.15 24.73 -23.62
CA ASP A 281 -2.06 25.79 -23.19
C ASP A 281 -3.07 25.31 -22.16
N ASP A 282 -3.60 24.08 -22.32
CA ASP A 282 -4.49 23.48 -21.32
C ASP A 282 -3.77 23.26 -19.99
N ILE A 283 -2.50 22.83 -20.03
CA ILE A 283 -1.68 22.72 -18.81
C ILE A 283 -1.54 24.09 -18.15
N GLY A 284 -1.17 25.11 -18.92
CA GLY A 284 -0.98 26.48 -18.42
C GLY A 284 -2.24 27.13 -17.83
N LYS A 285 -3.44 26.71 -18.28
CA LYS A 285 -4.72 27.16 -17.69
C LYS A 285 -4.90 26.67 -16.25
N PHE A 286 -4.45 25.47 -15.92
CA PHE A 286 -4.75 24.82 -14.65
C PHE A 286 -3.56 24.69 -13.70
N VAL A 287 -2.34 24.63 -14.22
CA VAL A 287 -1.13 24.33 -13.45
C VAL A 287 -0.05 25.37 -13.71
N SER A 288 0.46 25.96 -12.64
CA SER A 288 1.64 26.82 -12.63
C SER A 288 2.74 26.18 -11.80
N ALA A 289 3.99 26.40 -12.21
CA ALA A 289 5.18 26.06 -11.43
C ALA A 289 6.10 27.28 -11.26
N GLU A 290 5.52 28.48 -11.25
CA GLU A 290 6.22 29.76 -11.14
C GLU A 290 5.80 30.51 -9.87
N LEU A 291 6.69 31.35 -9.37
CA LEU A 291 6.39 32.37 -8.37
C LEU A 291 5.42 33.39 -9.00
N PRO A 292 4.28 33.68 -8.35
CA PRO A 292 3.39 34.76 -8.78
C PRO A 292 4.09 36.11 -8.68
N ASP A 293 3.67 37.08 -9.49
CA ASP A 293 4.15 38.45 -9.34
C ASP A 293 3.48 39.10 -8.10
N PRO A 294 4.24 39.51 -7.07
CA PRO A 294 3.68 40.11 -5.86
C PRO A 294 2.98 41.45 -6.12
N CYS A 295 3.28 42.15 -7.22
CA CYS A 295 2.58 43.37 -7.62
C CYS A 295 1.16 43.10 -8.13
N THR A 296 0.90 41.88 -8.63
CA THR A 296 -0.41 41.51 -9.21
C THR A 296 -1.24 40.63 -8.27
N ASP A 297 -0.62 39.66 -7.60
CA ASP A 297 -1.31 38.76 -6.66
C ASP A 297 -0.41 38.45 -5.44
N LEU A 298 -0.27 39.45 -4.56
CA LEU A 298 0.51 39.32 -3.32
C LEU A 298 0.05 38.15 -2.46
N ARG A 299 -1.27 37.87 -2.42
CA ARG A 299 -1.82 36.78 -1.62
C ARG A 299 -1.35 35.42 -2.15
N LEU A 300 -1.46 35.19 -3.45
CA LEU A 300 -0.97 33.95 -4.05
C LEU A 300 0.55 33.84 -3.89
N PHE A 301 1.30 34.92 -4.07
CA PHE A 301 2.75 34.94 -3.85
C PHE A 301 3.13 34.48 -2.44
N GLN A 302 2.45 35.00 -1.41
CA GLN A 302 2.66 34.60 -0.01
C GLN A 302 2.33 33.12 0.23
N ILE A 303 1.26 32.61 -0.39
CA ILE A 303 0.89 31.20 -0.25
C ILE A 303 1.90 30.29 -0.95
N VAL A 304 2.32 30.64 -2.17
CA VAL A 304 3.28 29.84 -2.96
C VAL A 304 4.65 29.81 -2.27
N THR A 305 5.15 30.95 -1.80
CA THR A 305 6.44 31.02 -1.09
C THR A 305 6.43 30.25 0.23
N LYS A 306 5.28 30.23 0.94
CA LYS A 306 5.11 29.49 2.19
C LYS A 306 4.90 27.99 1.99
N CYS A 307 4.07 27.60 1.03
CA CYS A 307 3.50 26.26 0.94
C CYS A 307 3.98 25.46 -0.26
N MET A 308 4.47 26.08 -1.33
CA MET A 308 4.78 25.39 -2.59
C MET A 308 6.26 25.46 -2.98
N VAL A 309 7.14 25.95 -2.11
CA VAL A 309 8.58 25.91 -2.34
C VAL A 309 9.14 24.58 -1.83
N HIS A 310 9.79 23.82 -2.70
CA HIS A 310 10.55 22.64 -2.27
C HIS A 310 11.70 23.10 -1.35
N GLY A 311 11.80 22.46 -0.18
CA GLY A 311 12.86 22.77 0.78
C GLY A 311 14.24 22.67 0.12
N PRO A 312 15.15 23.63 0.34
CA PRO A 312 16.48 23.61 -0.27
C PRO A 312 17.16 22.28 -0.03
N CYS A 313 17.77 21.71 -1.07
CA CYS A 313 18.45 20.42 -1.05
C CYS A 313 19.65 20.46 -2.00
N GLY A 314 20.28 19.31 -2.23
CA GLY A 314 21.47 19.24 -3.07
C GLY A 314 22.66 19.89 -2.38
N THR A 315 23.39 20.71 -3.11
CA THR A 315 24.53 21.47 -2.59
C THR A 315 24.14 22.51 -1.54
N ILE A 316 22.89 23.01 -1.57
CA ILE A 316 22.40 24.01 -0.62
C ILE A 316 22.12 23.38 0.76
N ASN A 317 21.69 22.13 0.78
CA ASN A 317 21.50 21.37 2.01
C ASN A 317 21.56 19.86 1.74
N ILE A 318 22.74 19.28 1.97
CA ILE A 318 22.98 17.84 1.74
C ILE A 318 22.23 16.95 2.74
N ASN A 319 21.83 17.50 3.88
CA ASN A 319 21.12 16.79 4.95
C ASN A 319 19.59 16.81 4.77
N SER A 320 19.08 17.39 3.67
CA SER A 320 17.65 17.42 3.41
C SER A 320 17.08 16.00 3.28
N PRO A 321 15.89 15.68 3.85
CA PRO A 321 15.32 14.33 3.82
C PRO A 321 15.06 13.77 2.41
N CYS A 322 15.02 14.62 1.39
CA CYS A 322 14.87 14.24 -0.01
C CYS A 322 16.19 13.78 -0.66
N MET A 323 17.34 13.97 -0.02
CA MET A 323 18.64 13.57 -0.55
C MET A 323 18.84 12.05 -0.44
N ARG A 324 19.21 11.43 -1.56
CA ARG A 324 19.69 10.04 -1.62
C ARG A 324 20.87 9.96 -2.57
N ASP A 325 21.93 9.29 -2.16
CA ASP A 325 23.11 9.04 -2.99
C ASP A 325 23.67 10.35 -3.60
N GLY A 326 23.69 11.43 -2.81
CA GLY A 326 24.17 12.74 -3.23
C GLY A 326 23.22 13.55 -4.12
N GLN A 327 22.05 13.02 -4.49
CA GLN A 327 21.09 13.69 -5.38
C GLN A 327 19.70 13.82 -4.74
N CYS A 328 18.95 14.84 -5.15
CA CYS A 328 17.56 14.97 -4.73
C CYS A 328 16.70 13.90 -5.41
N CYS A 329 16.00 13.08 -4.64
CA CYS A 329 15.10 12.04 -5.17
C CYS A 329 13.89 12.59 -5.95
N LYS A 330 13.64 13.90 -5.87
CA LYS A 330 12.62 14.62 -6.64
C LYS A 330 13.23 15.48 -7.76
N SER A 331 14.53 15.37 -7.98
CA SER A 331 15.30 16.06 -9.00
C SER A 331 15.19 17.59 -8.92
N PHE A 332 15.17 18.13 -7.70
CA PHE A 332 15.29 19.58 -7.47
C PHE A 332 16.77 19.98 -7.31
N PRO A 333 17.16 21.19 -7.77
CA PRO A 333 16.34 22.15 -8.51
C PRO A 333 15.97 21.65 -9.92
N LYS A 334 14.76 22.00 -10.40
CA LYS A 334 14.34 21.70 -11.78
C LYS A 334 15.09 22.58 -12.78
N GLN A 335 15.02 22.25 -14.07
CA GLN A 335 15.57 23.11 -15.12
C GLN A 335 14.65 24.30 -15.40
N PHE A 336 15.23 25.43 -15.81
CA PHE A 336 14.45 26.53 -16.37
C PHE A 336 13.92 26.15 -17.75
N LYS A 337 12.70 26.58 -18.04
CA LYS A 337 12.01 26.37 -19.32
C LYS A 337 11.08 27.54 -19.58
N ASP A 338 11.18 28.14 -20.76
CA ASP A 338 10.35 29.28 -21.15
C ASP A 338 8.90 28.86 -21.46
N ASP A 339 8.70 27.62 -21.88
CA ASP A 339 7.39 27.03 -22.16
C ASP A 339 7.27 25.61 -21.61
N THR A 340 6.03 25.18 -21.36
CA THR A 340 5.76 23.79 -20.97
C THR A 340 6.08 22.85 -22.13
N GLU A 341 6.71 21.71 -21.85
CA GLU A 341 7.04 20.67 -22.83
C GLU A 341 6.45 19.32 -22.44
N GLU A 342 6.05 18.54 -23.43
CA GLU A 342 5.69 17.14 -23.22
C GLU A 342 6.95 16.32 -22.93
N ASN A 343 6.81 15.30 -22.10
CA ASN A 343 7.93 14.47 -21.65
C ASN A 343 7.62 13.00 -21.90
N VAL A 344 8.60 12.27 -22.40
CA VAL A 344 8.55 10.82 -22.65
C VAL A 344 8.31 10.03 -21.36
N ASN A 345 8.69 10.57 -20.20
CA ASN A 345 8.58 9.93 -18.89
C ASN A 345 7.22 10.07 -18.18
N GLY A 346 6.22 10.73 -18.80
CA GLY A 346 4.84 10.71 -18.32
C GLY A 346 4.40 11.81 -17.36
N TYR A 347 5.23 12.83 -17.13
CA TYR A 347 4.84 14.10 -16.52
C TYR A 347 5.40 15.26 -17.36
N PRO A 348 4.60 16.29 -17.70
CA PRO A 348 5.10 17.40 -18.50
C PRO A 348 6.23 18.14 -17.77
N ILE A 349 7.15 18.69 -18.54
CA ILE A 349 8.15 19.64 -18.02
C ILE A 349 7.47 21.00 -17.97
N TYR A 350 7.05 21.41 -16.78
CA TYR A 350 6.35 22.68 -16.60
C TYR A 350 7.24 23.88 -16.90
N ARG A 351 6.65 24.91 -17.50
CA ARG A 351 7.25 26.25 -17.62
C ARG A 351 7.77 26.75 -16.28
N ARG A 352 9.02 27.20 -16.29
CA ARG A 352 9.76 27.81 -15.17
C ARG A 352 10.69 28.86 -15.77
N ARG A 353 10.21 30.08 -15.97
CA ARG A 353 11.06 31.15 -16.54
C ARG A 353 12.13 31.60 -15.56
N ALA A 354 13.26 32.03 -16.08
CA ALA A 354 14.29 32.67 -15.27
C ALA A 354 13.80 34.07 -14.87
N THR A 355 13.63 34.29 -13.56
CA THR A 355 13.27 35.57 -12.97
C THR A 355 14.19 35.85 -11.79
N GLU A 356 14.19 37.08 -11.30
CA GLU A 356 14.96 37.43 -10.10
C GLU A 356 14.57 36.52 -8.92
N PRO A 357 15.55 35.92 -8.22
CA PRO A 357 15.29 35.12 -7.03
C PRO A 357 14.63 35.94 -5.92
N VAL A 358 13.77 35.30 -5.14
CA VAL A 358 13.12 35.88 -3.97
C VAL A 358 13.65 35.25 -2.68
N GLN A 359 13.72 36.04 -1.61
CA GLN A 359 14.13 35.53 -0.31
C GLN A 359 12.97 34.81 0.38
N VAL A 360 13.14 33.51 0.65
CA VAL A 360 12.20 32.67 1.40
C VAL A 360 12.92 32.14 2.64
N GLY A 361 12.64 32.77 3.79
CA GLY A 361 13.39 32.52 5.01
C GLY A 361 14.84 32.96 4.86
N LYS A 362 15.79 32.01 5.01
CA LYS A 362 17.23 32.25 4.86
C LYS A 362 17.78 31.90 3.47
N TYR A 363 16.92 31.56 2.53
CA TYR A 363 17.32 31.01 1.24
C TYR A 363 16.84 31.89 0.09
N SER A 364 17.72 32.09 -0.89
CA SER A 364 17.39 32.72 -2.17
C SER A 364 16.82 31.66 -3.11
N ILE A 365 15.56 31.83 -3.52
CA ILE A 365 14.78 30.82 -4.24
C ILE A 365 14.22 31.41 -5.54
N ASP A 366 14.29 30.63 -6.62
CA ASP A 366 13.70 30.96 -7.91
C ASP A 366 12.68 29.90 -8.37
N ASN A 367 12.15 30.06 -9.59
CA ASN A 367 11.14 29.18 -10.16
C ASN A 367 11.55 27.70 -10.27
N ARG A 368 12.84 27.34 -10.15
CA ARG A 368 13.28 25.92 -10.20
C ARG A 368 12.87 25.12 -8.98
N TRP A 369 12.50 25.80 -7.90
CA TRP A 369 12.14 25.19 -6.61
C TRP A 369 10.63 25.09 -6.38
N VAL A 370 9.83 25.72 -7.24
CA VAL A 370 8.37 25.77 -7.06
C VAL A 370 7.74 24.42 -7.44
N VAL A 371 6.97 23.85 -6.53
CA VAL A 371 6.19 22.64 -6.75
C VAL A 371 4.93 23.01 -7.56
N PRO A 372 4.54 22.25 -8.60
CA PRO A 372 3.38 22.58 -9.43
C PRO A 372 2.07 22.73 -8.64
N TYR A 373 1.26 23.74 -8.96
CA TYR A 373 0.05 24.06 -8.22
C TYR A 373 -1.05 24.64 -9.11
N ASN A 374 -2.29 24.59 -8.62
CA ASN A 374 -3.40 25.35 -9.19
C ASN A 374 -3.63 26.66 -8.39
N PRO A 375 -3.54 27.86 -9.01
CA PRO A 375 -3.68 29.14 -8.31
C PRO A 375 -5.00 29.32 -7.54
N TRP A 376 -6.11 28.82 -8.08
CA TRP A 376 -7.42 28.96 -7.46
C TRP A 376 -7.53 28.10 -6.19
N LEU A 377 -7.11 26.82 -6.27
CA LEU A 377 -7.09 25.90 -5.14
C LEU A 377 -6.24 26.44 -3.99
N LEU A 378 -5.04 26.96 -4.28
CA LEU A 378 -4.19 27.53 -3.25
C LEU A 378 -4.82 28.74 -2.56
N LYS A 379 -5.44 29.65 -3.33
CA LYS A 379 -6.12 30.81 -2.75
C LYS A 379 -7.29 30.42 -1.86
N LYS A 380 -8.09 29.45 -2.28
CA LYS A 380 -9.25 28.97 -1.52
C LYS A 380 -8.84 28.24 -0.24
N PHE A 381 -7.92 27.28 -0.34
CA PHE A 381 -7.58 26.39 0.76
C PHE A 381 -6.39 26.85 1.60
N ASN A 382 -5.57 27.80 1.13
CA ASN A 382 -4.36 28.28 1.82
C ASN A 382 -3.55 27.13 2.43
N ALA A 383 -3.12 26.18 1.59
CA ALA A 383 -2.48 24.94 2.03
C ALA A 383 -1.52 24.43 0.97
N HIS A 384 -0.66 23.47 1.33
CA HIS A 384 0.19 22.79 0.36
C HIS A 384 -0.68 21.85 -0.50
N ILE A 385 -0.96 22.27 -1.74
CA ILE A 385 -1.68 21.49 -2.75
C ILE A 385 -0.83 21.37 -4.01
N ASN A 386 -0.21 20.20 -4.21
CA ASN A 386 0.50 19.89 -5.45
C ASN A 386 -0.50 19.40 -6.49
N VAL A 387 -0.40 19.88 -7.74
CA VAL A 387 -1.24 19.43 -8.86
C VAL A 387 -0.34 19.07 -10.02
N GLU A 388 -0.34 17.78 -10.40
CA GLU A 388 0.46 17.26 -11.50
C GLU A 388 -0.43 16.64 -12.58
N VAL A 389 -0.17 16.98 -13.84
CA VAL A 389 -0.78 16.35 -15.01
C VAL A 389 -0.13 14.99 -15.26
N CYS A 390 -0.95 13.94 -15.30
CA CYS A 390 -0.54 12.56 -15.51
C CYS A 390 -0.55 12.25 -17.02
N ALA A 391 0.61 12.23 -17.66
CA ALA A 391 0.71 11.95 -19.08
C ALA A 391 0.85 10.45 -19.42
N SER A 392 1.31 9.58 -18.50
CA SER A 392 1.53 8.14 -18.79
C SER A 392 0.87 7.14 -17.84
N VAL A 393 0.72 5.89 -18.33
CA VAL A 393 0.25 4.73 -17.54
C VAL A 393 1.26 4.33 -16.46
N LYS A 394 2.56 4.69 -16.60
CA LYS A 394 3.59 4.47 -15.58
C LYS A 394 3.27 5.23 -14.28
N SER A 395 2.69 6.43 -14.41
CA SER A 395 2.21 7.22 -13.27
C SER A 395 1.11 6.49 -12.50
N VAL A 396 0.24 5.73 -13.17
CA VAL A 396 -0.86 4.97 -12.54
C VAL A 396 -0.34 3.90 -11.58
N LYS A 397 0.59 3.04 -12.02
CA LYS A 397 1.21 2.03 -11.14
C LYS A 397 1.95 2.69 -9.98
N TYR A 398 2.69 3.76 -10.26
CA TYR A 398 3.41 4.54 -9.26
C TYR A 398 2.43 5.09 -8.21
N LEU A 399 1.37 5.78 -8.64
CA LEU A 399 0.36 6.41 -7.81
C LEU A 399 -0.38 5.40 -6.94
N TYR A 400 -0.77 4.25 -7.48
CA TYR A 400 -1.40 3.19 -6.68
C TYR A 400 -0.42 2.49 -5.73
N LYS A 401 0.87 2.44 -6.06
CA LYS A 401 1.93 1.97 -5.14
C LYS A 401 2.17 2.96 -3.99
N TYR A 402 1.94 4.27 -4.16
CA TYR A 402 1.94 5.26 -3.07
C TYR A 402 0.66 5.21 -2.25
N VAL A 403 -0.50 5.15 -2.92
CA VAL A 403 -1.85 5.07 -2.35
C VAL A 403 -2.05 3.77 -1.56
N TYR A 404 -1.38 2.68 -1.94
CA TYR A 404 -1.41 1.41 -1.19
C TYR A 404 -0.08 1.00 -0.58
N LYS A 405 0.84 1.97 -0.41
CA LYS A 405 2.00 1.79 0.46
C LYS A 405 1.45 1.54 1.87
N GLY A 406 1.59 0.33 2.38
CA GLY A 406 1.16 0.00 3.74
C GLY A 406 1.79 0.96 4.76
N HIS A 407 1.20 1.04 5.97
CA HIS A 407 1.68 1.91 7.05
C HIS A 407 3.20 1.82 7.26
N ASP A 408 3.79 2.93 7.71
CA ASP A 408 5.17 2.97 8.16
C ASP A 408 5.41 1.88 9.21
N ALA A 409 6.43 1.07 8.96
CA ALA A 409 6.72 -0.16 9.68
C ALA A 409 8.10 -0.11 10.35
N ALA A 410 8.23 -0.78 11.48
CA ALA A 410 9.50 -1.31 11.96
C ALA A 410 9.55 -2.80 11.57
N SER A 411 10.73 -3.34 11.27
CA SER A 411 10.89 -4.79 11.07
C SER A 411 11.31 -5.36 12.40
N VAL A 412 10.61 -6.36 12.90
CA VAL A 412 11.03 -7.22 14.00
C VAL A 412 10.57 -8.62 13.61
N LYS A 413 11.48 -9.58 13.52
CA LYS A 413 11.15 -10.97 13.19
C LYS A 413 11.52 -11.85 14.37
N ILE A 414 10.51 -12.40 15.05
CA ILE A 414 10.71 -13.43 16.09
C ILE A 414 10.38 -14.78 15.45
N GLN A 415 11.41 -15.56 15.12
CA GLN A 415 11.23 -16.94 14.66
C GLN A 415 11.35 -17.90 15.83
N LYS A 416 10.34 -18.76 16.02
CA LYS A 416 10.47 -19.96 16.85
C LYS A 416 11.22 -21.02 16.06
N GLU A 417 12.20 -21.67 16.69
CA GLU A 417 12.92 -22.79 16.07
C GLU A 417 11.95 -23.95 15.77
N GLY A 418 12.01 -24.49 14.55
CA GLY A 418 11.37 -25.77 14.19
C GLY A 418 9.96 -25.74 13.57
N ALA A 419 9.34 -24.58 13.32
CA ALA A 419 8.05 -24.49 12.63
C ALA A 419 7.94 -23.26 11.69
N LEU A 420 7.29 -23.44 10.54
CA LEU A 420 6.94 -22.35 9.62
C LEU A 420 5.54 -21.84 9.96
N ASP A 421 5.42 -20.97 10.97
CA ASP A 421 4.18 -20.27 11.26
C ASP A 421 3.93 -19.16 10.22
N HIS A 422 2.73 -19.08 9.67
CA HIS A 422 2.29 -17.98 8.81
C HIS A 422 1.19 -17.20 9.51
N ASP A 423 1.57 -16.14 10.22
CA ASP A 423 0.66 -15.28 10.97
C ASP A 423 0.64 -13.86 10.40
N GLU A 424 -0.38 -13.59 9.60
CA GLU A 424 -0.57 -12.28 8.98
C GLU A 424 -1.03 -11.21 9.96
N ILE A 425 -1.60 -11.59 11.11
CA ILE A 425 -1.94 -10.64 12.18
C ILE A 425 -0.66 -10.14 12.82
N LEU A 426 0.32 -11.02 13.10
CA LEU A 426 1.63 -10.61 13.61
C LEU A 426 2.38 -9.73 12.63
N SER A 427 2.48 -10.18 11.37
CA SER A 427 3.10 -9.38 10.30
C SER A 427 2.42 -8.03 10.08
N PHE A 428 1.13 -7.90 10.43
CA PHE A 428 0.39 -6.65 10.35
C PHE A 428 0.70 -5.71 11.53
N VAL A 429 1.02 -6.23 12.71
CA VAL A 429 1.30 -5.45 13.93
C VAL A 429 2.77 -5.07 14.06
N GLU A 430 3.69 -6.00 13.82
CA GLU A 430 5.15 -5.88 14.07
C GLU A 430 5.80 -4.67 13.38
N GLY A 431 5.09 -4.07 12.42
CA GLY A 431 5.52 -2.87 11.74
C GLY A 431 4.42 -1.83 11.56
N ARG A 432 3.86 -1.29 12.65
CA ARG A 432 3.03 -0.09 12.57
C ARG A 432 3.47 1.00 13.52
N TYR A 433 3.84 2.13 12.95
CA TYR A 433 3.85 3.43 13.62
C TYR A 433 2.47 4.08 13.47
N VAL A 434 1.81 4.40 14.59
CA VAL A 434 0.50 5.07 14.58
C VAL A 434 0.58 6.34 15.42
N SER A 435 0.42 7.48 14.75
CA SER A 435 0.38 8.81 15.38
C SER A 435 -0.99 9.13 15.97
N ALA A 436 -1.05 10.09 16.90
CA ALA A 436 -2.32 10.53 17.49
C ALA A 436 -3.38 11.01 16.47
N PRO A 437 -3.03 11.76 15.40
CA PRO A 437 -3.99 12.08 14.35
C PRO A 437 -4.46 10.86 13.56
N GLU A 438 -3.59 9.88 13.25
CA GLU A 438 -4.03 8.63 12.60
C GLU A 438 -5.01 7.88 13.50
N ALA A 439 -4.65 7.69 14.77
CA ALA A 439 -5.51 7.04 15.76
C ALA A 439 -6.87 7.74 15.87
N MET A 440 -6.88 9.07 15.94
CA MET A 440 -8.11 9.86 15.98
C MET A 440 -8.94 9.73 14.69
N TRP A 441 -8.30 9.73 13.51
CA TRP A 441 -8.98 9.52 12.23
C TRP A 441 -9.72 8.17 12.20
N ARG A 442 -9.04 7.12 12.68
CA ARG A 442 -9.57 5.75 12.77
C ARG A 442 -10.69 5.62 13.78
N LEU A 443 -10.55 6.25 14.95
CA LEU A 443 -11.58 6.25 16.01
C LEU A 443 -12.85 7.01 15.61
N ASN A 444 -12.75 8.00 14.72
CA ASN A 444 -13.91 8.69 14.13
C ASN A 444 -14.50 7.96 12.92
N GLU A 445 -13.98 6.78 12.55
CA GLU A 445 -14.40 6.00 11.37
C GLU A 445 -14.31 6.79 10.05
N PHE A 446 -13.37 7.75 9.97
CA PHE A 446 -13.13 8.46 8.72
C PHE A 446 -12.44 7.54 7.70
N ASN A 447 -12.87 7.61 6.44
CA ASN A 447 -12.35 6.76 5.37
C ASN A 447 -10.90 7.11 5.06
N LEU A 448 -9.98 6.15 5.18
CA LEU A 448 -8.58 6.29 4.72
C LEU A 448 -8.46 6.18 3.19
N SER A 449 -9.49 5.67 2.52
CA SER A 449 -9.50 5.50 1.07
C SER A 449 -10.92 5.61 0.56
N HIS A 450 -11.12 6.20 -0.60
CA HIS A 450 -12.43 6.25 -1.24
C HIS A 450 -12.33 6.15 -2.75
N LYS A 451 -13.39 5.63 -3.35
CA LYS A 451 -13.59 5.51 -4.79
C LYS A 451 -14.95 6.10 -5.11
N SER A 452 -15.00 6.99 -6.09
CA SER A 452 -16.25 7.57 -6.61
C SER A 452 -17.26 6.52 -7.11
N HIS A 453 -16.78 5.36 -7.52
CA HIS A 453 -17.58 4.27 -8.09
C HIS A 453 -17.62 3.06 -7.17
N THR A 454 -18.76 2.38 -7.16
CA THR A 454 -18.92 1.10 -6.46
C THR A 454 -18.45 -0.04 -7.36
N VAL A 455 -17.43 -0.77 -6.91
CA VAL A 455 -16.95 -1.97 -7.62
C VAL A 455 -17.60 -3.22 -7.01
N VAL A 456 -18.44 -3.90 -7.79
CA VAL A 456 -19.10 -5.16 -7.45
C VAL A 456 -18.22 -6.31 -7.90
N ARG A 457 -17.68 -7.06 -6.94
CA ARG A 457 -16.82 -8.21 -7.19
C ARG A 457 -17.67 -9.42 -7.52
N LEU A 458 -17.53 -9.92 -8.75
CA LEU A 458 -18.30 -11.03 -9.29
C LEU A 458 -17.57 -12.35 -9.05
N ALA A 459 -18.31 -13.40 -8.70
CA ALA A 459 -17.78 -14.74 -8.53
C ALA A 459 -17.40 -15.37 -9.88
N VAL A 460 -16.30 -16.13 -9.87
CA VAL A 460 -15.86 -17.02 -10.95
C VAL A 460 -15.45 -18.34 -10.30
N HIS A 461 -16.16 -19.41 -10.62
CA HIS A 461 -15.87 -20.74 -10.12
C HIS A 461 -16.40 -21.78 -11.11
N LEU A 462 -15.79 -22.96 -11.11
CA LEU A 462 -16.26 -24.11 -11.89
C LEU A 462 -17.54 -24.69 -11.27
N PRO A 463 -18.29 -25.56 -12.00
CA PRO A 463 -19.42 -26.28 -11.44
C PRO A 463 -19.05 -26.97 -10.12
N GLN A 464 -19.90 -26.82 -9.10
CA GLN A 464 -19.73 -27.40 -7.75
C GLN A 464 -18.44 -26.97 -6.99
N GLN A 465 -17.70 -26.00 -7.51
CA GLN A 465 -16.53 -25.44 -6.84
C GLN A 465 -16.83 -24.06 -6.23
N GLN A 466 -18.06 -23.83 -5.75
CA GLN A 466 -18.36 -22.61 -5.01
C GLN A 466 -17.50 -22.53 -3.74
N PRO A 467 -17.11 -21.33 -3.29
CA PRO A 467 -16.46 -21.18 -2.00
C PRO A 467 -17.40 -21.57 -0.85
N ILE A 468 -16.93 -22.44 0.07
CA ILE A 468 -17.71 -22.95 1.21
C ILE A 468 -17.04 -22.51 2.52
N VAL A 469 -17.86 -22.06 3.47
CA VAL A 469 -17.42 -21.78 4.85
C VAL A 469 -17.82 -22.94 5.73
N TYR A 470 -16.86 -23.58 6.40
CA TYR A 470 -17.15 -24.66 7.33
C TYR A 470 -16.29 -24.57 8.59
N GLN A 471 -16.87 -24.99 9.71
CA GLN A 471 -16.15 -25.29 10.94
C GLN A 471 -15.75 -26.76 10.92
N ASP A 472 -14.58 -27.10 11.45
CA ASP A 472 -14.15 -28.51 11.59
C ASP A 472 -15.22 -29.31 12.34
N GLY A 473 -15.62 -30.46 11.79
CA GLY A 473 -16.71 -31.30 12.30
C GLY A 473 -18.11 -30.89 11.85
N GLN A 474 -18.25 -29.84 11.02
CA GLN A 474 -19.52 -29.43 10.40
C GLN A 474 -19.44 -29.39 8.87
N GLU A 475 -18.56 -30.18 8.27
CA GLU A 475 -18.31 -30.21 6.83
C GLU A 475 -19.58 -30.53 6.05
N ALA A 476 -20.34 -31.56 6.48
CA ALA A 476 -21.59 -31.97 5.84
C ALA A 476 -22.64 -30.85 5.83
N GLN A 477 -22.86 -30.20 6.98
CA GLN A 477 -23.80 -29.08 7.08
C GLN A 477 -23.33 -27.86 6.27
N ALA A 478 -22.02 -27.64 6.16
CA ALA A 478 -21.48 -26.56 5.35
C ALA A 478 -21.65 -26.82 3.85
N ILE A 479 -21.53 -28.07 3.40
CA ILE A 479 -21.83 -28.50 2.03
C ILE A 479 -23.32 -28.28 1.74
N GLU A 480 -24.22 -28.68 2.65
CA GLU A 480 -25.66 -28.42 2.51
C GLU A 480 -25.98 -26.92 2.43
N ARG A 481 -25.38 -26.10 3.32
CA ARG A 481 -25.53 -24.64 3.28
C ARG A 481 -24.97 -24.02 2.00
N ALA A 482 -23.86 -24.54 1.48
CA ALA A 482 -23.26 -24.08 0.23
C ALA A 482 -24.10 -24.45 -1.00
N ALA A 483 -24.72 -25.63 -1.00
CA ALA A 483 -25.65 -26.05 -2.05
C ALA A 483 -26.85 -25.09 -2.16
N LEU A 484 -27.26 -24.48 -1.05
CA LEU A 484 -28.33 -23.48 -1.00
C LEU A 484 -27.85 -22.04 -1.27
N ARG A 485 -26.55 -21.75 -1.13
CA ARG A 485 -25.99 -20.40 -1.22
C ARG A 485 -25.56 -20.10 -2.66
N LYS A 486 -26.37 -19.31 -3.37
CA LYS A 486 -26.03 -18.86 -4.73
C LYS A 486 -24.94 -17.79 -4.71
N THR A 487 -23.98 -17.90 -5.63
CA THR A 487 -22.94 -16.86 -5.86
C THR A 487 -23.52 -15.76 -6.74
N THR A 488 -22.74 -14.80 -7.22
CA THR A 488 -23.26 -13.87 -8.25
C THR A 488 -23.39 -14.51 -9.63
N LEU A 489 -22.69 -15.63 -9.86
CA LEU A 489 -22.60 -16.31 -11.17
C LEU A 489 -23.82 -17.19 -11.43
N THR A 490 -24.22 -18.03 -10.48
CA THR A 490 -25.35 -18.95 -10.70
C THR A 490 -26.70 -18.23 -10.85
N PRO A 491 -27.03 -17.14 -10.13
CA PRO A 491 -28.22 -16.35 -10.37
C PRO A 491 -28.14 -15.50 -11.63
N TRP A 492 -26.95 -15.26 -12.19
CA TRP A 492 -26.85 -14.60 -13.50
C TRP A 492 -27.40 -15.51 -14.61
N PHE A 493 -27.12 -16.81 -14.53
CA PHE A 493 -27.74 -17.81 -15.41
C PHE A 493 -29.27 -17.82 -15.29
N GLU A 494 -29.78 -17.81 -14.06
CA GLU A 494 -31.23 -17.73 -13.81
C GLU A 494 -31.83 -16.40 -14.28
N LEU A 495 -31.11 -15.29 -14.11
CA LEU A 495 -31.52 -13.99 -14.61
C LEU A 495 -31.66 -14.01 -16.13
N ASN A 496 -30.66 -14.53 -16.85
CA ASN A 496 -30.74 -14.66 -18.30
C ASN A 496 -31.91 -15.58 -18.69
N LYS A 497 -32.17 -16.66 -17.96
CA LYS A 497 -33.30 -17.54 -18.29
C LYS A 497 -34.66 -16.82 -18.19
N ASN A 498 -34.80 -15.92 -17.21
CA ASN A 498 -36.09 -15.34 -16.85
C ASN A 498 -36.31 -13.91 -17.38
N ASP A 499 -35.24 -13.19 -17.71
CA ASP A 499 -35.30 -11.81 -18.17
C ASP A 499 -34.53 -11.63 -19.49
N PRO A 500 -35.23 -11.60 -20.65
CA PRO A 500 -34.62 -11.40 -21.94
C PRO A 500 -33.79 -10.10 -22.05
N SER A 501 -34.09 -9.08 -21.23
CA SER A 501 -33.31 -7.84 -21.24
C SER A 501 -31.88 -8.01 -20.70
N ALA A 502 -31.60 -9.11 -19.98
CA ALA A 502 -30.26 -9.44 -19.51
C ALA A 502 -29.38 -10.14 -20.57
N HIS A 503 -29.97 -10.71 -21.63
CA HIS A 503 -29.26 -11.52 -22.63
C HIS A 503 -28.13 -10.77 -23.34
N ASN A 504 -28.31 -9.47 -23.56
CA ASN A 504 -27.36 -8.63 -24.28
C ASN A 504 -26.36 -7.93 -23.35
N ILE A 505 -26.34 -8.28 -22.06
CA ILE A 505 -25.47 -7.66 -21.06
C ILE A 505 -24.39 -8.67 -20.66
N SER A 506 -23.12 -8.27 -20.80
CA SER A 506 -21.98 -9.09 -20.37
C SER A 506 -22.07 -9.34 -18.86
N TYR A 507 -21.57 -10.49 -18.38
CA TYR A 507 -21.57 -10.78 -16.93
C TYR A 507 -20.89 -9.67 -16.12
N SER A 508 -19.79 -9.10 -16.63
CA SER A 508 -19.09 -7.96 -16.04
C SER A 508 -19.91 -6.67 -15.95
N ASP A 509 -20.92 -6.49 -16.82
CA ASP A 509 -21.74 -5.29 -16.87
C ASP A 509 -23.09 -5.43 -16.16
N ILE A 510 -23.49 -6.65 -15.79
CA ILE A 510 -24.73 -6.91 -15.03
C ILE A 510 -24.87 -5.99 -13.81
N PRO A 511 -23.83 -5.73 -12.98
CA PRO A 511 -23.95 -4.84 -11.85
C PRO A 511 -24.41 -3.41 -12.18
N GLN A 512 -24.22 -2.94 -13.41
CA GLN A 512 -24.68 -1.63 -13.86
C GLN A 512 -26.21 -1.59 -14.01
N TYR A 513 -26.84 -2.71 -14.34
CA TYR A 513 -28.26 -2.80 -14.63
C TYR A 513 -29.05 -3.57 -13.56
N TYR A 514 -28.37 -4.36 -12.74
CA TYR A 514 -28.95 -5.19 -11.70
C TYR A 514 -28.20 -5.05 -10.38
N VAL A 515 -28.92 -5.23 -9.27
CA VAL A 515 -28.38 -5.28 -7.91
C VAL A 515 -28.48 -6.72 -7.41
N PHE A 516 -27.37 -7.25 -6.89
CA PHE A 516 -27.38 -8.54 -6.23
C PHE A 516 -27.94 -8.40 -4.82
N ASP A 517 -29.14 -8.93 -4.59
CA ASP A 517 -29.76 -8.97 -3.29
C ASP A 517 -29.18 -10.14 -2.48
N LYS A 518 -28.39 -9.82 -1.46
CA LYS A 518 -27.74 -10.82 -0.60
C LYS A 518 -28.73 -11.61 0.26
N SER A 519 -29.94 -11.09 0.51
CA SER A 519 -30.96 -11.76 1.32
C SER A 519 -31.68 -12.86 0.53
N THR A 520 -32.02 -12.57 -0.73
CA THR A 520 -32.65 -13.54 -1.63
C THR A 520 -31.65 -14.27 -2.51
N THR A 521 -30.37 -13.89 -2.46
CA THR A 521 -29.27 -14.39 -3.32
C THR A 521 -29.58 -14.35 -4.81
N ASN A 522 -30.25 -13.28 -5.28
CA ASN A 522 -30.72 -13.13 -6.67
C ASN A 522 -30.44 -11.72 -7.21
N TRP A 523 -30.40 -11.59 -8.53
CA TRP A 523 -30.32 -10.30 -9.21
C TRP A 523 -31.70 -9.64 -9.35
N LYS A 524 -31.77 -8.35 -9.05
CA LYS A 524 -32.98 -7.51 -9.21
C LYS A 524 -32.66 -6.30 -10.07
N LYS A 525 -33.58 -5.84 -10.92
CA LYS A 525 -33.38 -4.64 -11.75
C LYS A 525 -32.99 -3.44 -10.88
N ARG A 526 -31.91 -2.77 -11.27
CA ARG A 526 -31.41 -1.58 -10.61
C ARG A 526 -32.29 -0.39 -11.00
N GLN A 527 -32.72 0.35 -9.99
CA GLN A 527 -33.58 1.52 -10.18
C GLN A 527 -32.79 2.83 -10.37
N ARG A 528 -31.56 2.92 -9.83
CA ARG A 528 -30.75 4.14 -9.90
C ARG A 528 -29.25 3.88 -9.75
N GLY A 529 -28.44 4.82 -10.25
CA GLY A 529 -27.00 4.89 -10.01
C GLY A 529 -26.17 3.82 -10.73
N GLY A 530 -26.71 3.20 -11.79
CA GLY A 530 -26.02 2.16 -12.56
C GLY A 530 -24.72 2.64 -13.20
N GLN A 531 -24.70 3.89 -13.65
CA GLN A 531 -23.54 4.56 -14.22
C GLN A 531 -22.34 4.61 -13.25
N ASN A 532 -22.60 4.62 -11.93
CA ASN A 532 -21.57 4.68 -10.89
C ASN A 532 -21.15 3.29 -10.37
N VAL A 533 -21.50 2.22 -11.10
CA VAL A 533 -21.20 0.84 -10.71
C VAL A 533 -20.34 0.15 -11.76
N ILE A 534 -19.41 -0.69 -11.30
CA ILE A 534 -18.50 -1.46 -12.14
C ILE A 534 -18.51 -2.90 -11.65
N GLY A 535 -18.73 -3.88 -12.52
CA GLY A 535 -18.48 -5.27 -12.20
C GLY A 535 -17.01 -5.63 -12.40
N ARG A 536 -16.44 -6.40 -11.48
CA ARG A 536 -15.07 -6.89 -11.57
C ARG A 536 -15.01 -8.38 -11.33
N LEU A 537 -14.54 -9.14 -12.32
CA LEU A 537 -14.19 -10.55 -12.13
C LEU A 537 -12.82 -10.61 -11.42
N PRO A 538 -12.60 -11.58 -10.50
CA PRO A 538 -11.30 -11.82 -9.91
C PRO A 538 -10.27 -12.13 -10.99
N VAL A 539 -9.01 -11.80 -10.69
CA VAL A 539 -7.89 -12.34 -11.46
C VAL A 539 -7.80 -13.83 -11.12
N VAL A 540 -7.74 -14.66 -12.15
CA VAL A 540 -7.56 -16.11 -12.02
C VAL A 540 -6.17 -16.44 -12.59
N SER A 541 -5.40 -17.25 -11.87
CA SER A 541 -4.09 -17.69 -12.35
C SER A 541 -4.26 -18.63 -13.54
N ILE A 542 -3.37 -18.57 -14.53
CA ILE A 542 -3.35 -19.55 -15.61
C ILE A 542 -3.10 -20.98 -15.12
N LEU A 543 -2.45 -21.13 -13.97
CA LEU A 543 -2.27 -22.42 -13.30
C LEU A 543 -3.61 -23.03 -12.83
N ASP A 544 -4.64 -22.19 -12.62
CA ASP A 544 -6.03 -22.62 -12.40
C ASP A 544 -6.75 -22.69 -13.77
N SER A 545 -6.21 -23.52 -14.65
CA SER A 545 -6.44 -23.57 -16.10
C SER A 545 -7.92 -23.44 -16.51
N GLU A 546 -8.77 -24.38 -16.11
CA GLU A 546 -10.18 -24.36 -16.53
C GLU A 546 -10.96 -23.14 -15.99
N ARG A 547 -10.63 -22.66 -14.78
CA ARG A 547 -11.27 -21.47 -14.23
C ARG A 547 -10.78 -20.20 -14.93
N TYR A 548 -9.53 -20.18 -15.36
CA TYR A 548 -8.96 -19.10 -16.17
C TYR A 548 -9.70 -19.00 -17.52
N TYR A 549 -9.88 -20.12 -18.22
CA TYR A 549 -10.62 -20.13 -19.48
C TYR A 549 -12.11 -19.80 -19.30
N LEU A 550 -12.75 -20.30 -18.23
CA LEU A 550 -14.11 -19.88 -17.88
C LEU A 550 -14.19 -18.35 -17.69
N ARG A 551 -13.23 -17.74 -16.98
CA ARG A 551 -13.17 -16.28 -16.81
C ARG A 551 -13.10 -15.57 -18.16
N MET A 552 -12.28 -16.06 -19.09
CA MET A 552 -12.16 -15.48 -20.43
C MET A 552 -13.50 -15.51 -21.17
N LEU A 553 -14.19 -16.65 -21.14
CA LEU A 553 -15.52 -16.78 -21.76
C LEU A 553 -16.55 -15.85 -21.11
N LEU A 554 -16.56 -15.74 -19.78
CA LEU A 554 -17.46 -14.85 -19.04
C LEU A 554 -17.26 -13.36 -19.36
N LEU A 555 -16.08 -12.97 -19.84
CA LEU A 555 -15.80 -11.61 -20.30
C LEU A 555 -16.29 -11.32 -21.73
N ARG A 556 -16.62 -12.36 -22.51
CA ARG A 556 -16.95 -12.25 -23.94
C ARG A 556 -18.37 -12.69 -24.27
N LYS A 557 -18.89 -13.69 -23.57
CA LYS A 557 -20.19 -14.28 -23.80
C LYS A 557 -21.25 -13.64 -22.90
N SER A 558 -22.30 -13.10 -23.51
CA SER A 558 -23.50 -12.61 -22.83
C SER A 558 -24.62 -13.65 -22.89
N GLY A 559 -25.65 -13.50 -22.05
CA GLY A 559 -26.89 -14.28 -22.13
C GLY A 559 -26.82 -15.77 -21.80
N ALA A 560 -25.67 -16.30 -21.39
CA ALA A 560 -25.56 -17.71 -21.01
C ALA A 560 -26.55 -18.05 -19.88
N ILE A 561 -27.31 -19.14 -20.03
CA ILE A 561 -28.27 -19.61 -19.01
C ILE A 561 -27.77 -20.81 -18.20
N SER A 562 -26.54 -21.26 -18.43
CA SER A 562 -25.90 -22.35 -17.69
C SER A 562 -24.38 -22.39 -17.93
N PHE A 563 -23.66 -23.24 -17.20
CA PHE A 563 -22.27 -23.57 -17.55
C PHE A 563 -22.16 -24.32 -18.88
N ASP A 564 -23.17 -25.12 -19.22
CA ASP A 564 -23.25 -25.89 -20.45
C ASP A 564 -23.39 -24.98 -21.68
N ASP A 565 -24.20 -23.93 -21.51
CA ASP A 565 -24.30 -22.85 -22.48
C ASP A 565 -22.95 -22.23 -22.72
N ILE A 566 -22.17 -21.92 -21.67
CA ILE A 566 -20.84 -21.33 -21.82
C ILE A 566 -19.94 -22.24 -22.67
N LEU A 567 -19.94 -23.54 -22.41
CA LEU A 567 -19.19 -24.56 -23.17
C LEU A 567 -19.66 -24.74 -24.61
N THR A 568 -20.89 -24.33 -24.94
CA THR A 568 -21.44 -24.47 -26.29
C THR A 568 -21.05 -23.29 -27.17
N VAL A 569 -20.21 -23.53 -28.19
CA VAL A 569 -19.78 -22.51 -29.16
C VAL A 569 -20.22 -22.94 -30.56
N ASN A 570 -20.86 -22.04 -31.31
CA ASN A 570 -21.39 -22.33 -32.67
C ASN A 570 -22.30 -23.58 -32.73
N GLY A 571 -23.04 -23.86 -31.66
CA GLY A 571 -23.92 -25.04 -31.55
C GLY A 571 -23.20 -26.35 -31.19
N LEU A 572 -21.88 -26.34 -31.03
CA LEU A 572 -21.08 -27.48 -30.60
C LEU A 572 -20.75 -27.36 -29.11
N ARG A 573 -21.09 -28.40 -28.35
CA ARG A 573 -20.79 -28.48 -26.92
C ARG A 573 -19.37 -28.99 -26.71
N CYS A 574 -18.47 -28.11 -26.25
CA CYS A 574 -17.10 -28.47 -25.91
C CYS A 574 -17.02 -29.28 -24.59
N ILE A 575 -15.91 -30.01 -24.40
CA ILE A 575 -15.66 -30.81 -23.20
C ILE A 575 -15.09 -29.93 -22.07
N THR A 576 -14.20 -29.00 -22.43
CA THR A 576 -13.49 -28.11 -21.49
C THR A 576 -13.71 -26.64 -21.84
N PHE A 577 -13.54 -25.75 -20.87
CA PHE A 577 -13.58 -24.31 -21.11
C PHE A 577 -12.40 -23.85 -21.98
N GLN A 578 -11.25 -24.53 -21.88
CA GLN A 578 -10.13 -24.32 -22.81
C GLN A 578 -10.56 -24.57 -24.26
N GLN A 579 -11.19 -25.72 -24.54
CA GLN A 579 -11.65 -26.06 -25.88
C GLN A 579 -12.72 -25.06 -26.35
N ALA A 580 -13.65 -24.66 -25.47
CA ALA A 580 -14.62 -23.62 -25.80
C ALA A 580 -13.94 -22.29 -26.16
N CYS A 581 -12.88 -21.88 -25.45
CA CYS A 581 -12.08 -20.71 -25.82
C CYS A 581 -11.40 -20.87 -27.19
N GLN A 582 -10.87 -22.07 -27.52
CA GLN A 582 -10.28 -22.36 -28.84
C GLN A 582 -11.30 -22.22 -29.96
N GLU A 583 -12.46 -22.87 -29.81
CA GLU A 583 -13.56 -22.81 -30.79
C GLU A 583 -14.14 -21.40 -30.93
N TYR A 584 -14.16 -20.64 -29.84
CA TYR A 584 -14.57 -19.23 -29.85
C TYR A 584 -13.52 -18.32 -30.52
N GLY A 585 -12.33 -18.83 -30.82
CA GLY A 585 -11.23 -18.07 -31.41
C GLY A 585 -10.48 -17.18 -30.42
N LEU A 586 -10.62 -17.43 -29.11
CA LEU A 586 -9.89 -16.70 -28.06
C LEU A 586 -8.46 -17.22 -27.85
N LEU A 587 -8.13 -18.39 -28.41
CA LEU A 587 -6.85 -19.06 -28.22
C LEU A 587 -6.02 -19.23 -29.51
N ARG A 588 -6.30 -18.44 -30.55
CA ARG A 588 -5.55 -18.50 -31.81
C ARG A 588 -4.40 -17.49 -31.79
N GLY A 589 -3.18 -17.97 -32.03
CA GLY A 589 -1.95 -17.19 -31.95
C GLY A 589 -1.62 -16.75 -30.52
N ASP A 590 -0.73 -15.77 -30.40
CA ASP A 590 -0.20 -15.34 -29.09
C ASP A 590 -1.07 -14.32 -28.35
N GLN A 591 -2.23 -13.92 -28.90
CA GLN A 591 -3.03 -12.83 -28.36
C GLN A 591 -3.43 -13.06 -26.88
N GLN A 592 -3.68 -14.30 -26.46
CA GLN A 592 -3.97 -14.60 -25.04
C GLN A 592 -2.80 -14.29 -24.10
N TRP A 593 -1.57 -14.43 -24.58
CA TRP A 593 -0.34 -14.17 -23.84
C TRP A 593 -0.09 -12.69 -23.76
N HIS A 594 -0.33 -11.96 -24.86
CA HIS A 594 -0.33 -10.50 -24.82
C HIS A 594 -1.40 -9.96 -23.88
N ASP A 595 -2.63 -10.48 -23.93
CA ASP A 595 -3.72 -10.07 -23.04
C ASP A 595 -3.37 -10.36 -21.57
N ALA A 596 -2.79 -11.53 -21.26
CA ALA A 596 -2.37 -11.90 -19.91
C ALA A 596 -1.26 -10.99 -19.38
N LEU A 597 -0.22 -10.73 -20.18
CA LEU A 597 0.88 -9.83 -19.80
C LEU A 597 0.41 -8.38 -19.70
N ASN A 598 -0.47 -7.92 -20.60
CA ASN A 598 -1.07 -6.59 -20.53
C ASN A 598 -1.94 -6.43 -19.27
N GLU A 599 -2.73 -7.44 -18.92
CA GLU A 599 -3.54 -7.43 -17.69
C GLU A 599 -2.62 -7.42 -16.47
N ALA A 600 -1.64 -8.33 -16.41
CA ALA A 600 -0.68 -8.42 -15.32
C ALA A 600 0.14 -7.14 -15.18
N ALA A 601 0.54 -6.52 -16.30
CA ALA A 601 1.33 -5.31 -16.32
C ALA A 601 0.63 -4.19 -15.57
N GLN A 602 -0.71 -4.16 -15.54
CA GLN A 602 -1.46 -3.15 -14.80
C GLN A 602 -1.30 -3.25 -13.27
N PHE A 603 -0.87 -4.39 -12.71
CA PHE A 603 -0.87 -4.60 -11.25
C PHE A 603 0.35 -5.32 -10.64
N GLN A 604 1.16 -5.99 -11.44
CA GLN A 604 2.35 -6.70 -10.97
C GLN A 604 3.59 -5.82 -11.02
N SER A 605 4.56 -6.10 -10.15
CA SER A 605 5.89 -5.48 -10.24
C SER A 605 6.68 -6.03 -11.44
N PRO A 606 7.67 -5.30 -11.98
CA PRO A 606 8.46 -5.76 -13.12
C PRO A 606 9.07 -7.16 -12.93
N ARG A 607 9.62 -7.45 -11.75
CA ARG A 607 10.10 -8.82 -11.43
C ARG A 607 9.00 -9.87 -11.48
N GLN A 608 7.82 -9.60 -10.94
CA GLN A 608 6.68 -10.52 -11.01
C GLN A 608 6.16 -10.70 -12.44
N LEU A 609 6.27 -9.66 -13.27
CA LEU A 609 5.99 -9.75 -14.71
C LEU A 609 7.01 -10.62 -15.42
N ARG A 610 8.30 -10.51 -15.09
CA ARG A 610 9.35 -11.39 -15.63
C ARG A 610 9.14 -12.85 -15.21
N MET A 611 8.68 -13.10 -13.99
CA MET A 611 8.27 -14.45 -13.55
C MET A 611 7.08 -14.97 -14.37
N LEU A 612 6.05 -14.14 -14.59
CA LEU A 612 4.89 -14.53 -15.42
C LEU A 612 5.31 -14.78 -16.88
N PHE A 613 6.18 -13.94 -17.43
CA PHE A 613 6.75 -14.11 -18.76
C PHE A 613 7.48 -15.47 -18.87
N ALA A 614 8.37 -15.78 -17.93
CA ALA A 614 9.07 -17.07 -17.89
C ALA A 614 8.10 -18.26 -17.77
N MET A 615 7.04 -18.14 -16.96
CA MET A 615 5.98 -19.15 -16.87
C MET A 615 5.21 -19.33 -18.18
N ILE A 616 4.88 -18.23 -18.88
CA ILE A 616 4.21 -18.28 -20.19
C ILE A 616 5.12 -18.95 -21.21
N CYS A 617 6.43 -18.68 -21.21
CA CYS A 617 7.37 -19.39 -22.07
C CYS A 617 7.51 -20.88 -21.70
N GLY A 618 7.48 -21.21 -20.40
CA GLY A 618 7.65 -22.57 -19.89
C GLY A 618 6.45 -23.49 -20.09
N PHE A 619 5.24 -22.96 -20.01
CA PHE A 619 3.99 -23.74 -20.04
C PHE A 619 3.00 -23.30 -21.11
N GLY A 620 3.15 -22.10 -21.65
CA GLY A 620 2.32 -21.58 -22.73
C GLY A 620 2.83 -22.08 -24.09
N GLU A 621 1.90 -22.48 -24.95
CA GLU A 621 2.17 -22.69 -26.36
C GLU A 621 2.26 -21.31 -27.04
N VAL A 622 3.42 -20.64 -26.89
CA VAL A 622 3.71 -19.34 -27.53
C VAL A 622 4.32 -19.59 -28.91
N GLU A 623 3.75 -19.01 -29.95
CA GLU A 623 4.22 -19.13 -31.34
C GLU A 623 5.44 -18.23 -31.61
N ASP A 624 5.44 -16.99 -31.11
CA ASP A 624 6.46 -15.95 -31.31
C ASP A 624 6.86 -15.28 -29.98
N VAL A 625 7.74 -15.95 -29.23
CA VAL A 625 8.32 -15.41 -27.99
C VAL A 625 9.10 -14.11 -28.20
N PRO A 626 9.86 -13.92 -29.30
CA PRO A 626 10.46 -12.62 -29.64
C PRO A 626 9.48 -11.45 -29.72
N ASP A 627 8.34 -11.58 -30.43
CA ASP A 627 7.33 -10.52 -30.46
C ASP A 627 6.75 -10.27 -29.06
N LEU A 628 6.45 -11.34 -28.31
CA LEU A 628 5.98 -11.24 -26.93
C LEU A 628 6.94 -10.45 -26.04
N TRP A 629 8.26 -10.66 -26.18
CA TRP A 629 9.25 -9.85 -25.48
C TRP A 629 9.22 -8.39 -25.94
N VAL A 630 9.25 -8.13 -27.25
CA VAL A 630 9.31 -6.77 -27.81
C VAL A 630 8.11 -5.93 -27.38
N GLN A 631 6.90 -6.49 -27.45
CA GLN A 631 5.66 -5.79 -27.09
C GLN A 631 5.59 -5.46 -25.59
N HIS A 632 6.20 -6.29 -24.73
CA HIS A 632 6.09 -6.16 -23.28
C HIS A 632 7.37 -5.67 -22.59
N GLN A 633 8.46 -5.47 -23.33
CA GLN A 633 9.79 -5.12 -22.83
C GLN A 633 9.73 -3.93 -21.87
N VAL A 634 9.04 -2.85 -22.23
CA VAL A 634 8.95 -1.62 -21.42
C VAL A 634 8.41 -1.89 -20.01
N SER A 635 7.43 -2.79 -19.89
CA SER A 635 6.87 -3.17 -18.59
C SER A 635 7.76 -4.16 -17.84
N LEU A 636 8.44 -5.05 -18.58
CA LEU A 636 9.34 -6.05 -18.03
C LEU A 636 10.65 -5.47 -17.52
N CYS A 637 11.14 -4.34 -18.05
CA CYS A 637 12.42 -3.74 -17.65
C CYS A 637 12.28 -2.43 -16.85
N GLU A 638 11.07 -2.02 -16.48
CA GLU A 638 10.75 -0.71 -15.88
C GLU A 638 11.61 -0.38 -14.65
N ASP A 639 11.87 -1.36 -13.77
CA ASP A 639 12.70 -1.21 -12.57
C ASP A 639 14.19 -1.02 -12.89
N PHE A 640 14.70 -1.75 -13.87
CA PHE A 640 16.09 -1.65 -14.31
C PHE A 640 16.36 -0.39 -15.13
N VAL A 641 15.42 0.04 -15.98
CA VAL A 641 15.52 1.33 -16.69
C VAL A 641 15.58 2.50 -15.71
N HIS A 642 14.76 2.46 -14.64
CA HIS A 642 14.80 3.50 -13.61
C HIS A 642 16.11 3.50 -12.82
N ARG A 643 16.74 2.33 -12.62
CA ARG A 643 17.99 2.22 -11.84
C ARG A 643 19.23 2.52 -12.67
N TYR A 644 19.21 2.16 -13.94
CA TYR A 644 20.35 2.25 -14.85
C TYR A 644 20.01 3.22 -15.99
N SER A 645 19.69 2.71 -17.19
CA SER A 645 19.31 3.52 -18.35
C SER A 645 18.34 2.77 -19.26
N GLU A 646 17.71 3.46 -20.21
CA GLU A 646 16.87 2.84 -21.24
C GLU A 646 17.64 1.86 -22.13
N GLN A 647 18.94 2.12 -22.36
CA GLN A 647 19.79 1.25 -23.19
C GLN A 647 20.18 -0.03 -22.46
N THR A 648 20.51 0.08 -21.17
CA THR A 648 21.03 -1.05 -20.40
C THR A 648 19.92 -1.84 -19.69
N GLY A 649 18.84 -1.19 -19.27
CA GLY A 649 17.73 -1.80 -18.53
C GLY A 649 17.14 -3.08 -19.15
N PRO A 650 16.91 -3.15 -20.47
CA PRO A 650 16.46 -4.37 -21.13
C PRO A 650 17.42 -5.56 -20.99
N HIS A 651 18.73 -5.31 -20.97
CA HIS A 651 19.75 -6.35 -20.81
C HIS A 651 19.70 -6.98 -19.42
N TYR A 652 19.55 -6.16 -18.37
CA TYR A 652 19.34 -6.65 -17.00
C TYR A 652 18.03 -7.44 -16.85
N ALA A 653 16.97 -7.00 -17.51
CA ALA A 653 15.69 -7.71 -17.49
C ALA A 653 15.79 -9.10 -18.16
N LEU A 654 16.49 -9.20 -19.28
CA LEU A 654 16.73 -10.48 -19.96
C LEU A 654 17.59 -11.42 -19.09
N ALA A 655 18.62 -10.92 -18.41
CA ALA A 655 19.42 -11.75 -17.51
C ALA A 655 18.63 -12.29 -16.31
N ASP A 656 17.74 -11.49 -15.71
CA ASP A 656 16.81 -11.94 -14.67
C ASP A 656 15.81 -12.98 -15.23
N ILE A 657 15.39 -12.85 -16.49
CA ILE A 657 14.54 -13.85 -17.17
C ILE A 657 15.30 -15.16 -17.41
N GLU A 658 16.57 -15.12 -17.84
CA GLU A 658 17.40 -16.32 -18.06
C GLU A 658 17.48 -17.19 -16.78
N GLU A 659 17.69 -16.56 -15.63
CA GLU A 659 17.68 -17.26 -14.34
C GLU A 659 16.32 -17.92 -14.05
N LEU A 660 15.23 -17.19 -14.27
CA LEU A 660 13.86 -17.70 -14.05
C LEU A 660 13.52 -18.86 -14.99
N LEU A 661 13.97 -18.81 -16.25
CA LEU A 661 13.75 -19.85 -17.26
C LEU A 661 14.45 -21.17 -16.93
N THR A 662 15.51 -21.13 -16.14
CA THR A 662 16.25 -22.33 -15.71
C THR A 662 15.33 -23.32 -14.98
N SER A 663 14.36 -22.81 -14.21
CA SER A 663 13.36 -23.63 -13.52
C SER A 663 12.40 -24.40 -14.46
N TYR A 664 12.36 -24.02 -15.74
CA TYR A 664 11.54 -24.63 -16.80
C TYR A 664 12.38 -25.38 -17.84
N ASN A 665 13.69 -25.59 -17.59
CA ASN A 665 14.64 -26.15 -18.56
C ASN A 665 14.73 -25.37 -19.89
N LEU A 666 14.38 -24.08 -19.87
CA LEU A 666 14.49 -23.15 -20.99
C LEU A 666 15.71 -22.23 -20.84
N SER A 667 16.01 -21.46 -21.90
CA SER A 667 17.05 -20.41 -21.92
C SER A 667 16.64 -19.34 -22.91
N LEU A 668 17.20 -18.13 -22.86
CA LEU A 668 16.91 -17.10 -23.86
C LEU A 668 17.26 -17.58 -25.27
N GLN A 669 18.36 -18.33 -25.41
CA GLN A 669 18.78 -18.90 -26.69
C GLN A 669 17.75 -19.87 -27.26
N LYS A 670 17.20 -20.76 -26.42
CA LYS A 670 16.13 -21.71 -26.83
C LYS A 670 14.84 -20.99 -27.25
N LEU A 671 14.62 -19.78 -26.74
CA LEU A 671 13.43 -18.96 -27.01
C LEU A 671 13.67 -17.90 -28.10
N HIS A 672 14.82 -17.96 -28.79
CA HIS A 672 15.21 -16.99 -29.82
C HIS A 672 15.25 -15.53 -29.34
N LEU A 673 15.45 -15.32 -28.04
CA LEU A 673 15.62 -14.00 -27.44
C LEU A 673 17.10 -13.58 -27.46
N PRO A 674 17.40 -12.26 -27.40
CA PRO A 674 18.77 -11.78 -27.34
C PRO A 674 19.50 -12.36 -26.13
N THR A 675 20.53 -13.16 -26.38
CA THR A 675 21.42 -13.65 -25.32
C THR A 675 22.22 -12.48 -24.78
N VAL A 676 22.27 -12.37 -23.46
CA VAL A 676 22.99 -11.26 -22.82
C VAL A 676 24.25 -11.79 -22.20
N ASP A 677 25.39 -11.32 -22.68
CA ASP A 677 26.69 -11.58 -22.06
C ASP A 677 26.94 -10.48 -21.02
N LEU A 678 26.24 -10.57 -19.89
CA LEU A 678 26.55 -9.72 -18.75
C LEU A 678 27.65 -10.41 -17.94
N PRO A 679 28.78 -9.74 -17.65
CA PRO A 679 29.75 -10.30 -16.73
C PRO A 679 29.06 -10.63 -15.41
N ALA A 680 29.34 -11.82 -14.86
CA ALA A 680 28.72 -12.37 -13.64
C ALA A 680 28.64 -11.41 -12.43
N SER A 681 29.40 -10.30 -12.47
CA SER A 681 29.27 -9.11 -11.64
C SER A 681 27.90 -8.42 -11.62
N VAL A 682 27.02 -8.68 -12.58
CA VAL A 682 25.78 -7.91 -12.79
C VAL A 682 24.56 -8.51 -12.06
N LEU A 683 24.58 -9.81 -11.76
CA LEU A 683 23.60 -10.46 -10.88
C LEU A 683 24.18 -10.45 -9.46
N GLU A 684 23.86 -9.39 -8.72
CA GLU A 684 24.18 -9.21 -7.28
C GLU A 684 25.62 -9.55 -6.84
N ARG A 685 26.64 -8.93 -7.45
CA ARG A 685 27.90 -8.70 -6.73
C ARG A 685 28.14 -7.20 -6.59
N ALA A 686 28.32 -6.75 -5.36
CA ALA A 686 28.71 -5.36 -5.11
C ALA A 686 30.09 -5.15 -5.72
N ASN A 687 30.19 -4.54 -6.91
CA ASN A 687 31.49 -4.15 -7.46
C ASN A 687 32.11 -3.11 -6.52
N PHE A 688 33.17 -3.51 -5.81
CA PHE A 688 34.05 -2.62 -5.07
C PHE A 688 35.43 -2.63 -5.73
N ASP A 689 36.08 -1.47 -5.79
CA ASP A 689 37.46 -1.37 -6.27
C ASP A 689 38.40 -1.89 -5.18
N VAL A 690 39.01 -3.05 -5.43
CA VAL A 690 39.91 -3.73 -4.48
C VAL A 690 41.06 -2.82 -4.06
N VAL A 691 41.59 -1.98 -4.95
CA VAL A 691 42.71 -1.08 -4.66
C VAL A 691 42.25 0.06 -3.74
N GLU A 692 41.08 0.62 -4.00
CA GLU A 692 40.48 1.67 -3.17
C GLU A 692 40.10 1.15 -1.77
N GLU A 693 39.50 -0.04 -1.71
CA GLU A 693 39.12 -0.69 -0.45
C GLU A 693 40.35 -1.08 0.37
N GLN A 694 41.42 -1.57 -0.27
CA GLN A 694 42.69 -1.85 0.42
C GLN A 694 43.34 -0.57 0.95
N ALA A 695 43.26 0.55 0.23
CA ALA A 695 43.74 1.84 0.72
C ALA A 695 42.96 2.33 1.96
N LYS A 696 41.63 2.18 1.94
CA LYS A 696 40.76 2.48 3.10
C LYS A 696 41.06 1.56 4.28
N ALA A 697 41.23 0.26 4.03
CA ALA A 697 41.57 -0.73 5.05
C ALA A 697 42.88 -0.37 5.77
N ASN A 698 43.92 0.00 5.01
CA ASN A 698 45.21 0.40 5.56
C ASN A 698 45.07 1.65 6.45
N SER A 699 44.34 2.67 5.97
CA SER A 699 44.10 3.90 6.71
C SER A 699 43.31 3.67 8.00
N TYR A 700 42.27 2.83 7.95
CA TYR A 700 41.37 2.60 9.08
C TYR A 700 42.03 1.70 10.14
N THR A 701 42.83 0.71 9.72
CA THR A 701 43.56 -0.19 10.63
C THR A 701 44.56 0.57 11.50
N MET A 702 45.19 1.63 10.97
CA MET A 702 46.09 2.51 11.73
C MET A 702 45.38 3.30 12.83
N GLN A 703 44.08 3.56 12.67
CA GLN A 703 43.26 4.37 13.59
C GLN A 703 42.52 3.54 14.64
N LEU A 704 42.59 2.20 14.58
CA LEU A 704 42.00 1.33 15.60
C LEU A 704 42.71 1.52 16.95
N ASN A 705 41.92 1.63 18.01
CA ASN A 705 42.45 1.50 19.38
C ASN A 705 42.78 0.02 19.69
N SER A 706 43.42 -0.24 20.83
CA SER A 706 43.88 -1.58 21.22
C SER A 706 42.76 -2.62 21.30
N GLU A 707 41.59 -2.25 21.84
CA GLU A 707 40.44 -3.17 21.97
C GLU A 707 39.79 -3.46 20.62
N GLN A 708 39.60 -2.43 19.80
CA GLN A 708 39.06 -2.57 18.44
C GLN A 708 39.98 -3.38 17.54
N ARG A 709 41.29 -3.19 17.66
CA ARG A 709 42.30 -3.97 16.91
C ARG A 709 42.23 -5.44 17.27
N ASN A 710 42.16 -5.77 18.57
CA ASN A 710 42.00 -7.15 19.02
C ASN A 710 40.74 -7.82 18.43
N VAL A 711 39.61 -7.11 18.41
CA VAL A 711 38.36 -7.62 17.81
C VAL A 711 38.50 -7.85 16.30
N VAL A 712 39.09 -6.90 15.57
CA VAL A 712 39.30 -7.03 14.12
C VAL A 712 40.20 -8.22 13.79
N GLU A 713 41.27 -8.43 14.55
CA GLU A 713 42.20 -9.55 14.36
C GLU A 713 41.56 -10.91 14.62
N ILE A 714 40.78 -11.05 15.69
CA ILE A 714 40.01 -12.27 16.00
C ILE A 714 39.08 -12.62 14.84
N LEU A 715 38.33 -11.63 14.35
CA LEU A 715 37.35 -11.83 13.28
C LEU A 715 38.01 -12.15 11.93
N LEU A 716 39.10 -11.47 11.57
CA LEU A 716 39.84 -11.78 10.35
C LEU A 716 40.49 -13.17 10.43
N SER A 717 41.02 -13.56 11.59
CA SER A 717 41.53 -14.92 11.80
C SER A 717 40.41 -15.95 11.64
N ALA A 718 39.22 -15.69 12.18
CA ALA A 718 38.07 -16.56 11.99
C ALA A 718 37.60 -16.63 10.53
N VAL A 719 37.76 -15.58 9.73
CA VAL A 719 37.42 -15.60 8.29
C VAL A 719 38.43 -16.46 7.50
N TYR A 720 39.72 -16.31 7.77
CA TYR A 720 40.78 -16.89 6.93
C TYR A 720 41.38 -18.20 7.46
N ASN A 721 41.08 -18.60 8.70
CA ASN A 721 41.57 -19.84 9.29
C ASN A 721 40.46 -20.90 9.30
N ASN A 722 40.70 -22.02 8.61
CA ASN A 722 39.70 -23.08 8.36
C ASN A 722 39.80 -24.28 9.33
N ALA A 723 40.39 -24.09 10.52
CA ALA A 723 40.34 -25.12 11.55
C ALA A 723 38.88 -25.40 11.97
N ALA A 724 38.51 -26.68 12.04
CA ALA A 724 37.14 -27.16 12.23
C ALA A 724 36.44 -26.62 13.50
N ASP A 725 37.23 -26.25 14.52
CA ASP A 725 36.73 -25.81 15.83
C ASP A 725 36.73 -24.27 16.02
N THR A 726 37.02 -23.49 14.99
CA THR A 726 37.02 -22.01 15.12
C THR A 726 35.59 -21.46 15.12
N PRO A 727 35.14 -20.72 16.14
CA PRO A 727 33.83 -20.06 16.14
C PRO A 727 33.70 -19.12 14.93
N LYS A 728 32.56 -19.18 14.22
CA LYS A 728 32.29 -18.37 13.02
C LYS A 728 31.19 -17.31 13.24
N CYS A 729 30.54 -17.31 14.41
CA CYS A 729 29.52 -16.34 14.79
C CYS A 729 30.01 -15.53 16.00
N TYR A 730 29.98 -14.20 15.87
CA TYR A 730 30.47 -13.28 16.89
C TYR A 730 29.46 -12.17 17.13
N PHE A 731 29.25 -11.82 18.40
CA PHE A 731 28.44 -10.69 18.81
C PHE A 731 29.35 -9.56 19.30
N LEU A 732 29.24 -8.37 18.72
CA LEU A 732 29.99 -7.19 19.13
C LEU A 732 29.09 -6.27 19.97
N ASP A 733 29.26 -6.30 21.28
CA ASP A 733 28.56 -5.42 22.21
C ASP A 733 29.33 -4.10 22.41
N GLY A 734 28.62 -2.99 22.51
CA GLY A 734 29.19 -1.68 22.81
C GLY A 734 28.12 -0.60 22.91
N PRO A 735 28.21 0.35 23.86
CA PRO A 735 27.28 1.47 23.97
C PRO A 735 27.24 2.39 22.74
N ALA A 736 26.22 3.25 22.61
CA ALA A 736 26.16 4.23 21.53
C ALA A 736 27.36 5.20 21.60
N GLY A 737 27.98 5.50 20.45
CA GLY A 737 29.13 6.43 20.37
C GLY A 737 30.53 5.79 20.57
N THR A 738 30.63 4.48 20.79
CA THR A 738 31.92 3.81 21.06
C THR A 738 32.69 3.32 19.82
N GLY A 739 32.27 3.71 18.61
CA GLY A 739 32.99 3.37 17.38
C GLY A 739 32.71 1.97 16.82
N LYS A 740 31.62 1.28 17.21
CA LYS A 740 31.22 -0.02 16.61
C LYS A 740 31.14 0.02 15.07
N THR A 741 30.55 1.07 14.53
CA THR A 741 30.48 1.30 13.08
C THR A 741 31.87 1.35 12.45
N PHE A 742 32.85 1.94 13.15
CA PHE A 742 34.23 2.01 12.68
C PHE A 742 34.87 0.61 12.60
N VAL A 743 34.62 -0.26 13.58
CA VAL A 743 35.08 -1.66 13.56
C VAL A 743 34.47 -2.43 12.37
N TYR A 744 33.15 -2.30 12.15
CA TYR A 744 32.48 -2.95 11.02
C TYR A 744 33.00 -2.46 9.66
N SER A 745 33.19 -1.14 9.52
CA SER A 745 33.74 -0.55 8.31
C SER A 745 35.17 -1.04 8.05
N THR A 746 36.01 -1.13 9.07
CA THR A 746 37.38 -1.62 8.92
C THR A 746 37.43 -3.08 8.48
N LEU A 747 36.60 -3.96 9.05
CA LEU A 747 36.48 -5.35 8.60
C LEU A 747 36.02 -5.46 7.15
N LEU A 748 34.98 -4.70 6.80
CA LEU A 748 34.40 -4.70 5.47
C LEU A 748 35.41 -4.24 4.42
N HIS A 749 36.10 -3.12 4.64
CA HIS A 749 37.14 -2.64 3.74
C HIS A 749 38.33 -3.62 3.66
N THR A 750 38.67 -4.29 4.76
CA THR A 750 39.81 -5.23 4.78
C THR A 750 39.53 -6.51 3.99
N ILE A 751 38.33 -7.08 4.12
CA ILE A 751 37.93 -8.29 3.37
C ILE A 751 37.77 -7.95 1.88
N ARG A 752 37.16 -6.81 1.56
CA ARG A 752 37.03 -6.30 0.19
C ARG A 752 38.38 -5.96 -0.46
N GLY A 753 39.30 -5.36 0.30
CA GLY A 753 40.66 -5.06 -0.16
C GLY A 753 41.48 -6.30 -0.50
N ARG A 754 41.10 -7.48 0.02
CA ARG A 754 41.69 -8.78 -0.34
C ARG A 754 41.04 -9.44 -1.56
N GLY A 755 40.02 -8.81 -2.13
CA GLY A 755 39.26 -9.33 -3.26
C GLY A 755 38.14 -10.30 -2.88
N ASP A 756 37.84 -10.44 -1.59
CA ASP A 756 36.81 -11.35 -1.08
C ASP A 756 35.45 -10.63 -0.93
N ASP A 757 34.38 -11.38 -1.16
CA ASP A 757 33.02 -10.87 -1.03
C ASP A 757 32.59 -10.75 0.44
N VAL A 758 32.04 -9.58 0.80
CA VAL A 758 31.39 -9.35 2.10
C VAL A 758 30.04 -8.68 1.91
N ILE A 759 29.01 -9.31 2.45
CA ILE A 759 27.62 -8.84 2.35
C ILE A 759 27.24 -8.21 3.70
N PRO A 760 27.26 -6.87 3.81
CA PRO A 760 26.74 -6.20 5.00
C PRO A 760 25.22 -6.30 4.98
N VAL A 761 24.69 -7.26 5.73
CA VAL A 761 23.26 -7.35 6.02
C VAL A 761 22.97 -6.59 7.31
N ALA A 762 22.17 -5.54 7.20
CA ALA A 762 21.49 -5.02 8.38
C ALA A 762 20.35 -5.98 8.70
N SER A 763 20.45 -6.73 9.80
CA SER A 763 19.28 -7.37 10.38
C SER A 763 18.41 -6.26 10.97
N THR A 764 17.37 -5.86 10.23
CA THR A 764 16.29 -5.02 10.76
C THR A 764 15.22 -5.89 11.36
#